data_AF-A0A1B7N300-F1
#
_entry.id   AF-A0A1B7N300-F1
#
_cell.length_a   1.000
_cell.length_b   1.000
_cell.length_c   1.000
_cell.angle_alpha   90.00
_cell.angle_beta   90.00
_cell.angle_gamma   90.00
#
_symmetry.space_group_name_H-M   'P 1'
#
loop_
_entity.id
_entity.type
_entity.pdbx_description
1 polymer ?
#
loop_
_entity_poly.entity_id
_entity_poly.type
_entity_poly.pdbx_seq_one_letter_code
_entity_poly.pdbx_strand_id
1 'polypeptide(L)'
;MAPTALFATATTVQSALTPKSTKFKHPLDPLTPDEIKAVSQAIRRYTTTNTPIKAVRFINSYLLPPPKKAVLAALGIPLTPGGQPEAPTPIVRKAESDFLDVINGGTYNAILSLQYGEWEVDTCELVAEGSEPQITPEELAVCEVVLRKDPRVQALAKEVGVLPEQIYADGWAIGYDDRFPKSTRLQQAFVFARFSQHENLYAHPLDFIPVIDSVAEKVVQIDFPPTYKRAADGSVELSVPTTEAYPLSEDSFIESNRERIPPPLTPFEFLPDLLEQSDPTHKPRDDIKPLHVLQPEGVSFKMDGNVLEWQKWKMHIGFSHREGIALSTITYNDDGEIRPIFYRMSLAEMVVPYGAPEFPHPRKFAFDSGEYGMGTQANELSLGCDCLGQIHYLPGSYVTHAGTPHVIKNAICIHEEDAGVLWKHTDYRSGGRHQTVRSRRLVVSMVCTVANYEYIFNYYFYQDGNIELEIRLTGILQVYVAGQDEPNPYGTTVAPNLNAHNHQHLFSVRVDPILDGLYNSVIESDIVPLSAPTGSKENFAGNGFVVQETVLKSQVQDGARDFDWARERRWRIANTGRTHYASGKPASYNIMMKGGLLPLMAHTDSWVARRASFAHKPLWVIRDEESTDGGRMWPSGKYVPQTREEPKDSVGRWVKEGDGSIENEDIVLYLTIGTTHIPRPEDWPVMPVEHVNLLFKPNNFFTKNPSMDVPGTNDPLSKPAFSNGTTVNGTNGANGANGTNGSNGQDCCSH
;
A
#
# COMPACT_ATOMS: atom_id res chain seq x y z
N MET A 1 19.33 46.92 -60.13
CA MET A 1 17.97 46.61 -59.62
C MET A 1 18.12 45.40 -58.71
N ALA A 2 18.09 45.63 -57.41
CA ALA A 2 18.05 44.58 -56.38
C ALA A 2 16.67 44.67 -55.72
N PRO A 3 15.99 43.55 -55.41
CA PRO A 3 14.70 43.62 -54.76
C PRO A 3 14.89 43.79 -53.25
N THR A 4 14.22 44.82 -52.74
CA THR A 4 14.09 45.22 -51.35
C THR A 4 13.25 44.21 -50.58
N ALA A 5 13.71 43.85 -49.39
CA ALA A 5 12.96 43.06 -48.42
C ALA A 5 11.70 43.80 -47.92
N LEU A 6 10.62 43.05 -47.69
CA LEU A 6 9.49 43.50 -46.88
C LEU A 6 9.14 42.47 -45.80
N PHE A 7 8.76 43.03 -44.66
CA PHE A 7 8.78 42.48 -43.32
C PHE A 7 7.75 41.39 -43.05
N ALA A 8 8.13 40.51 -42.12
CA ALA A 8 7.27 39.54 -41.47
C ALA A 8 6.07 40.21 -40.77
N THR A 9 4.89 39.64 -40.97
CA THR A 9 3.81 39.69 -39.98
C THR A 9 3.39 38.25 -39.69
N ALA A 10 3.97 37.70 -38.62
CA ALA A 10 3.46 36.51 -37.97
C ALA A 10 2.12 36.87 -37.32
N THR A 11 1.02 36.59 -38.00
CA THR A 11 -0.30 36.64 -37.38
C THR A 11 -1.24 35.74 -38.15
N THR A 12 -1.33 34.48 -37.70
CA THR A 12 -2.46 33.61 -38.02
C THR A 12 -3.64 34.03 -37.15
N VAL A 13 -4.81 34.18 -37.77
CA VAL A 13 -6.08 34.41 -37.10
C VAL A 13 -6.42 33.17 -36.28
N GLN A 14 -6.42 33.31 -34.95
CA GLN A 14 -6.83 32.27 -34.03
C GLN A 14 -8.36 32.17 -34.06
N SER A 15 -8.90 31.17 -34.77
CA SER A 15 -10.30 30.79 -34.60
C SER A 15 -10.49 30.39 -33.15
N ALA A 16 -11.49 31.00 -32.49
CA ALA A 16 -11.87 30.85 -31.09
C ALA A 16 -11.33 29.57 -30.42
N LEU A 17 -10.52 29.75 -29.36
CA LEU A 17 -10.26 28.72 -28.37
C LEU A 17 -11.60 28.28 -27.79
N THR A 18 -12.17 27.21 -28.32
CA THR A 18 -13.07 26.39 -27.53
C THR A 18 -12.20 25.77 -26.45
N PRO A 19 -12.44 25.99 -25.15
CA PRO A 19 -11.70 25.30 -24.12
C PRO A 19 -11.82 23.81 -24.40
N LYS A 20 -10.70 23.10 -24.55
CA LYS A 20 -10.73 21.63 -24.55
C LYS A 20 -11.29 21.25 -23.19
N SER A 21 -12.54 20.81 -23.20
CA SER A 21 -13.31 20.40 -22.04
C SER A 21 -12.54 19.32 -21.26
N THR A 22 -11.95 19.71 -20.12
CA THR A 22 -11.34 18.87 -19.07
C THR A 22 -12.42 18.08 -18.31
N LYS A 23 -13.27 17.34 -19.02
CA LYS A 23 -14.37 16.62 -18.39
C LYS A 23 -13.88 15.28 -17.85
N PHE A 24 -13.58 15.27 -16.56
CA PHE A 24 -13.68 14.06 -15.73
C PHE A 24 -15.06 13.41 -15.94
N LYS A 25 -15.14 12.09 -15.92
CA LYS A 25 -16.39 11.34 -16.14
C LYS A 25 -17.07 11.00 -14.82
N HIS A 26 -16.29 10.74 -13.80
CA HIS A 26 -16.74 10.38 -12.46
C HIS A 26 -16.26 11.41 -11.44
N PRO A 27 -17.06 11.80 -10.42
CA PRO A 27 -16.66 12.81 -9.44
C PRO A 27 -15.36 12.51 -8.69
N LEU A 28 -15.03 11.21 -8.56
CA LEU A 28 -13.81 10.73 -7.90
C LEU A 28 -12.63 10.49 -8.86
N ASP A 29 -12.76 10.79 -10.16
CA ASP A 29 -11.64 10.65 -11.10
C ASP A 29 -10.46 11.53 -10.66
N PRO A 30 -9.23 10.98 -10.61
CA PRO A 30 -8.04 11.74 -10.25
C PRO A 30 -7.88 12.97 -11.15
N LEU A 31 -7.10 13.95 -10.70
CA LEU A 31 -6.76 15.08 -11.57
C LEU A 31 -6.07 14.55 -12.82
N THR A 32 -6.56 14.97 -13.98
CA THR A 32 -5.92 14.67 -15.25
C THR A 32 -4.57 15.39 -15.36
N PRO A 33 -3.64 14.94 -16.23
CA PRO A 33 -2.39 15.67 -16.46
C PRO A 33 -2.57 17.14 -16.84
N ASP A 34 -3.61 17.45 -17.62
CA ASP A 34 -3.97 18.82 -17.99
C ASP A 34 -4.48 19.63 -16.78
N GLU A 35 -5.25 19.01 -15.88
CA GLU A 35 -5.69 19.64 -14.64
C GLU A 35 -4.52 19.91 -13.69
N ILE A 36 -3.60 18.96 -13.50
CA ILE A 36 -2.38 19.16 -12.69
C ILE A 36 -1.62 20.39 -13.18
N LYS A 37 -1.40 20.48 -14.51
CA LYS A 37 -0.74 21.63 -15.13
C LYS A 37 -1.50 22.94 -14.89
N ALA A 38 -2.83 22.91 -15.04
CA ALA A 38 -3.67 24.10 -14.84
C ALA A 38 -3.68 24.56 -13.37
N VAL A 39 -3.75 23.64 -12.42
CA VAL A 39 -3.63 23.90 -10.98
C VAL A 39 -2.28 24.54 -10.65
N SER A 40 -1.17 23.97 -11.13
CA SER A 40 0.16 24.56 -10.93
C SER A 40 0.29 25.95 -11.54
N GLN A 41 -0.34 26.21 -12.69
CA GLN A 41 -0.37 27.55 -13.29
C GLN A 41 -1.19 28.55 -12.46
N ALA A 42 -2.34 28.15 -11.93
CA ALA A 42 -3.14 28.97 -11.04
C ALA A 42 -2.37 29.36 -9.77
N ILE A 43 -1.66 28.41 -9.14
CA ILE A 43 -0.82 28.67 -7.97
C ILE A 43 0.33 29.64 -8.31
N ARG A 44 1.02 29.46 -9.44
CA ARG A 44 2.10 30.39 -9.87
C ARG A 44 1.57 31.81 -10.10
N ARG A 45 0.39 31.96 -10.69
CA ARG A 45 -0.26 33.27 -10.88
C ARG A 45 -0.58 33.89 -9.53
N TYR A 46 -1.26 33.14 -8.66
CA TYR A 46 -1.67 33.60 -7.33
C TYR A 46 -0.48 34.04 -6.47
N THR A 47 0.59 33.23 -6.41
CA THR A 47 1.79 33.54 -5.63
C THR A 47 2.49 34.80 -6.16
N THR A 48 2.58 34.96 -7.48
CA THR A 48 3.20 36.16 -8.08
C THR A 48 2.44 37.45 -7.76
N THR A 49 1.10 37.39 -7.69
CA THR A 49 0.25 38.58 -7.51
C THR A 49 -0.13 38.88 -6.06
N ASN A 50 -0.28 37.86 -5.22
CA ASN A 50 -0.90 37.98 -3.90
C ASN A 50 0.05 37.65 -2.74
N THR A 51 1.25 37.15 -3.01
CA THR A 51 2.19 36.74 -1.95
C THR A 51 3.62 37.23 -2.23
N PRO A 52 4.53 37.21 -1.24
CA PRO A 52 5.94 37.52 -1.48
C PRO A 52 6.71 36.37 -2.17
N ILE A 53 6.11 35.20 -2.35
CA ILE A 53 6.76 33.99 -2.87
C ILE A 53 7.19 34.23 -4.33
N LYS A 54 8.48 34.05 -4.63
CA LYS A 54 9.04 34.30 -5.98
C LYS A 54 9.44 33.04 -6.73
N ALA A 55 9.68 31.94 -6.02
CA ALA A 55 10.04 30.66 -6.61
C ALA A 55 9.32 29.54 -5.88
N VAL A 56 8.61 28.72 -6.66
CA VAL A 56 7.77 27.63 -6.17
C VAL A 56 8.36 26.30 -6.63
N ARG A 57 8.54 25.37 -5.69
CA ARG A 57 8.82 23.95 -5.94
C ARG A 57 7.61 23.13 -5.49
N PHE A 58 6.89 22.53 -6.43
CA PHE A 58 5.71 21.71 -6.10
C PHE A 58 6.13 20.36 -5.51
N ILE A 59 5.37 19.87 -4.53
CA ILE A 59 5.60 18.57 -3.87
C ILE A 59 4.49 17.58 -4.23
N ASN A 60 3.23 18.01 -4.12
CA ASN A 60 2.09 17.20 -4.52
C ASN A 60 0.97 18.06 -5.13
N SER A 61 0.10 17.42 -5.90
CA SER A 61 -1.13 18.02 -6.43
C SER A 61 -2.11 16.89 -6.75
N TYR A 62 -3.27 16.90 -6.11
CA TYR A 62 -4.24 15.81 -6.21
C TYR A 62 -5.69 16.30 -6.08
N LEU A 63 -6.64 15.42 -6.43
CA LEU A 63 -8.06 15.69 -6.27
C LEU A 63 -8.39 15.76 -4.79
N LEU A 64 -8.91 16.89 -4.31
CA LEU A 64 -9.55 16.94 -3.01
C LEU A 64 -10.92 16.26 -3.14
N PRO A 65 -11.16 15.09 -2.48
CA PRO A 65 -12.38 14.34 -2.71
C PRO A 65 -13.64 15.17 -2.41
N PRO A 66 -14.65 15.13 -3.28
CA PRO A 66 -15.93 15.77 -3.00
C PRO A 66 -16.64 15.09 -1.82
N PRO A 67 -17.60 15.79 -1.17
CA PRO A 67 -18.36 15.23 -0.05
C PRO A 67 -19.06 13.92 -0.40
N LYS A 68 -18.92 12.91 0.46
CA LYS A 68 -19.41 11.54 0.29
C LYS A 68 -20.87 11.51 -0.13
N LYS A 69 -21.75 12.21 0.60
CA LYS A 69 -23.19 12.24 0.29
C LYS A 69 -23.49 12.81 -1.10
N ALA A 70 -22.75 13.82 -1.54
CA ALA A 70 -22.94 14.40 -2.87
C ALA A 70 -22.53 13.40 -3.96
N VAL A 71 -21.47 12.61 -3.73
CA VAL A 71 -21.06 11.52 -4.63
C VAL A 71 -22.13 10.44 -4.68
N LEU A 72 -22.61 9.96 -3.53
CA LEU A 72 -23.64 8.93 -3.46
C LEU A 72 -24.93 9.38 -4.18
N ALA A 73 -25.36 10.63 -3.98
CA ALA A 73 -26.51 11.20 -4.67
C ALA A 73 -26.29 11.29 -6.20
N ALA A 74 -25.10 11.73 -6.64
CA ALA A 74 -24.76 11.80 -8.06
C ALA A 74 -24.73 10.43 -8.75
N LEU A 75 -24.38 9.37 -8.01
CA LEU A 75 -24.32 7.99 -8.51
C LEU A 75 -25.63 7.21 -8.33
N GLY A 76 -26.63 7.81 -7.67
CA GLY A 76 -27.89 7.14 -7.39
C GLY A 76 -27.74 5.99 -6.38
N ILE A 77 -26.83 6.10 -5.41
CA ILE A 77 -26.65 5.11 -4.34
C ILE A 77 -27.45 5.57 -3.10
N PRO A 78 -28.37 4.75 -2.57
CA PRO A 78 -29.20 5.13 -1.44
C PRO A 78 -28.42 5.15 -0.12
N LEU A 79 -28.82 6.03 0.80
CA LEU A 79 -28.21 6.14 2.13
C LEU A 79 -28.77 5.15 3.15
N THR A 80 -29.88 4.47 2.85
CA THR A 80 -30.54 3.51 3.74
C THR A 80 -30.94 2.24 3.00
N PRO A 81 -31.04 1.09 3.69
CA PRO A 81 -31.44 -0.17 3.05
C PRO A 81 -32.79 -0.06 2.34
N GLY A 82 -32.83 -0.38 1.04
CA GLY A 82 -34.05 -0.29 0.21
C GLY A 82 -34.61 1.13 0.00
N GLY A 83 -33.88 2.17 0.41
CA GLY A 83 -34.26 3.57 0.23
C GLY A 83 -34.14 4.04 -1.21
N GLN A 84 -34.68 5.23 -1.51
CA GLN A 84 -34.44 5.90 -2.78
C GLN A 84 -33.18 6.77 -2.69
N PRO A 85 -32.41 6.92 -3.78
CA PRO A 85 -31.28 7.84 -3.80
C PRO A 85 -31.71 9.29 -3.59
N GLU A 86 -30.85 10.08 -2.95
CA GLU A 86 -31.06 11.51 -2.85
C GLU A 86 -30.90 12.20 -4.21
N ALA A 87 -31.48 13.39 -4.35
CA ALA A 87 -31.34 14.17 -5.57
C ALA A 87 -29.87 14.60 -5.78
N PRO A 88 -29.30 14.45 -6.99
CA PRO A 88 -27.93 14.87 -7.27
C PRO A 88 -27.70 16.34 -6.89
N THR A 89 -26.68 16.57 -6.07
CA THR A 89 -26.22 17.92 -5.72
C THR A 89 -25.06 18.33 -6.64
N PRO A 90 -24.98 19.58 -7.12
CA PRO A 90 -23.83 20.03 -7.91
C PRO A 90 -22.51 19.83 -7.17
N ILE A 91 -21.56 19.15 -7.82
CA ILE A 91 -20.22 18.91 -7.28
C ILE A 91 -19.25 19.93 -7.89
N VAL A 92 -18.62 20.73 -7.03
CA VAL A 92 -17.48 21.57 -7.41
C VAL A 92 -16.22 20.73 -7.33
N ARG A 93 -15.49 20.62 -8.44
CA ARG A 93 -14.23 19.88 -8.47
C ARG A 93 -13.13 20.71 -7.80
N LYS A 94 -12.44 20.11 -6.83
CA LYS A 94 -11.39 20.76 -6.05
C LYS A 94 -10.05 20.04 -6.18
N ALA A 95 -8.98 20.80 -6.03
CA ALA A 95 -7.61 20.30 -6.00
C ALA A 95 -6.94 20.80 -4.74
N GLU A 96 -6.02 19.99 -4.23
CA GLU A 96 -5.14 20.35 -3.13
C GLU A 96 -3.69 20.18 -3.58
N SER A 97 -2.81 21.09 -3.19
CA SER A 97 -1.40 21.07 -3.59
C SER A 97 -0.51 21.66 -2.51
N ASP A 98 0.54 20.92 -2.17
CA ASP A 98 1.63 21.38 -1.31
C ASP A 98 2.85 21.81 -2.14
N PHE A 99 3.50 22.91 -1.74
CA PHE A 99 4.68 23.45 -2.41
C PHE A 99 5.60 24.24 -1.46
N LEU A 100 6.87 24.39 -1.84
CA LEU A 100 7.90 25.12 -1.08
C LEU A 100 8.19 26.50 -1.68
N ASP A 101 8.41 27.51 -0.84
CA ASP A 101 9.12 28.75 -1.21
C ASP A 101 10.63 28.50 -1.08
N VAL A 102 11.30 28.27 -2.20
CA VAL A 102 12.73 27.91 -2.22
C VAL A 102 13.66 29.10 -1.96
N ILE A 103 13.14 30.33 -1.89
CA ILE A 103 13.96 31.53 -1.63
C ILE A 103 13.86 31.95 -0.18
N ASN A 104 12.65 32.13 0.34
CA ASN A 104 12.44 32.62 1.69
C ASN A 104 12.31 31.50 2.72
N GLY A 105 12.20 30.25 2.26
CA GLY A 105 11.84 29.11 3.09
C GLY A 105 10.34 29.08 3.37
N GLY A 106 9.88 27.93 3.88
CA GLY A 106 8.49 27.70 4.22
C GLY A 106 7.75 26.83 3.21
N THR A 107 6.81 26.08 3.76
CA THR A 107 5.96 25.12 3.05
C THR A 107 4.55 25.64 3.06
N TYR A 108 3.87 25.58 1.92
CA TYR A 108 2.51 26.08 1.76
C TYR A 108 1.57 24.99 1.25
N ASN A 109 0.34 25.03 1.72
CA ASN A 109 -0.78 24.27 1.19
C ASN A 109 -1.74 25.20 0.47
N ALA A 110 -2.20 24.81 -0.71
CA ALA A 110 -3.23 25.52 -1.45
C ALA A 110 -4.42 24.61 -1.79
N ILE A 111 -5.62 25.12 -1.54
CA ILE A 111 -6.88 24.52 -2.00
C ILE A 111 -7.38 25.36 -3.18
N LEU A 112 -7.80 24.68 -4.25
CA LEU A 112 -8.31 25.30 -5.46
C LEU A 112 -9.65 24.72 -5.84
N SER A 113 -10.50 25.54 -6.45
CA SER A 113 -11.78 25.14 -7.03
C SER A 113 -11.79 25.40 -8.53
N LEU A 114 -12.38 24.47 -9.30
CA LEU A 114 -12.64 24.67 -10.73
C LEU A 114 -13.93 25.48 -10.91
N GLN A 115 -13.81 26.76 -11.28
CA GLN A 115 -14.92 27.68 -11.45
C GLN A 115 -14.96 28.18 -12.90
N TYR A 116 -16.13 28.07 -13.55
CA TYR A 116 -16.34 28.53 -14.94
C TYR A 116 -15.31 28.02 -15.97
N GLY A 117 -14.69 26.86 -15.70
CA GLY A 117 -13.66 26.25 -16.56
C GLY A 117 -12.21 26.63 -16.23
N GLU A 118 -11.99 27.46 -15.22
CA GLU A 118 -10.66 27.89 -14.77
C GLU A 118 -10.43 27.48 -13.30
N TRP A 119 -9.19 27.15 -12.96
CA TRP A 119 -8.81 26.84 -11.58
C TRP A 119 -8.49 28.12 -10.82
N GLU A 120 -9.13 28.31 -9.68
CA GLU A 120 -8.94 29.47 -8.80
C GLU A 120 -8.47 29.01 -7.42
N VAL A 121 -7.54 29.76 -6.82
CA VAL A 121 -7.02 29.47 -5.48
C VAL A 121 -8.02 29.99 -4.45
N ASP A 122 -8.60 29.07 -3.66
CA ASP A 122 -9.51 29.37 -2.56
C ASP A 122 -8.71 29.79 -1.31
N THR A 123 -7.69 28.99 -0.96
CA THR A 123 -6.81 29.22 0.20
C THR A 123 -5.36 28.94 -0.17
N CYS A 124 -4.44 29.60 0.53
CA CYS A 124 -3.00 29.38 0.42
C CYS A 124 -2.37 29.67 1.79
N GLU A 125 -2.09 28.63 2.55
CA GLU A 125 -1.73 28.70 3.96
C GLU A 125 -0.32 28.20 4.21
N LEU A 126 0.40 28.84 5.14
CA LEU A 126 1.71 28.39 5.58
C LEU A 126 1.54 27.17 6.49
N VAL A 127 2.21 26.08 6.15
CA VAL A 127 2.27 24.86 6.96
C VAL A 127 3.10 25.14 8.22
N ALA A 128 2.65 24.60 9.35
CA ALA A 128 3.30 24.81 10.64
C ALA A 128 4.77 24.34 10.64
N GLU A 129 5.64 25.08 11.32
CA GLU A 129 7.06 24.73 11.44
C GLU A 129 7.24 23.32 12.03
N GLY A 130 8.13 22.53 11.41
CA GLY A 130 8.37 21.13 11.78
C GLY A 130 7.31 20.15 11.27
N SER A 131 6.41 20.59 10.38
CA SER A 131 5.52 19.74 9.60
C SER A 131 5.87 19.92 8.12
N GLU A 132 6.27 18.84 7.46
CA GLU A 132 6.75 18.88 6.07
C GLU A 132 5.95 17.90 5.21
N PRO A 133 5.69 18.21 3.92
CA PRO A 133 5.09 17.28 2.98
C PRO A 133 6.13 16.26 2.53
N GLN A 134 5.66 15.20 1.85
CA GLN A 134 6.47 14.08 1.35
C GLN A 134 7.80 14.50 0.72
N ILE A 135 8.84 13.71 0.94
CA ILE A 135 10.10 13.76 0.20
C ILE A 135 9.87 13.12 -1.17
N THR A 136 10.04 13.91 -2.22
CA THR A 136 9.75 13.50 -3.61
C THR A 136 10.87 12.66 -4.24
N PRO A 137 10.59 11.84 -5.26
CA PRO A 137 11.65 11.14 -6.03
C PRO A 137 12.72 12.07 -6.59
N GLU A 138 12.36 13.30 -7.00
CA GLU A 138 13.31 14.31 -7.47
C GLU A 138 14.27 14.75 -6.35
N GLU A 139 13.79 14.90 -5.10
CA GLU A 139 14.66 15.20 -3.95
C GLU A 139 15.57 14.03 -3.58
N LEU A 140 15.09 12.80 -3.70
CA LEU A 140 15.88 11.58 -3.47
C LEU A 140 16.99 11.43 -4.52
N ALA A 141 16.71 11.75 -5.79
CA ALA A 141 17.73 11.73 -6.85
C ALA A 141 18.78 12.84 -6.65
N VAL A 142 18.37 14.02 -6.18
CA VAL A 142 19.29 15.13 -5.86
C VAL A 142 20.21 14.77 -4.69
N CYS A 143 19.72 14.02 -3.69
CA CYS A 143 20.51 13.54 -2.56
C CYS A 143 21.81 12.85 -3.03
N GLU A 144 21.72 11.86 -3.92
CA GLU A 144 22.91 11.18 -4.46
C GLU A 144 23.87 12.14 -5.18
N VAL A 145 23.33 13.06 -5.99
CA VAL A 145 24.13 14.04 -6.73
C VAL A 145 24.91 14.98 -5.80
N VAL A 146 24.29 15.40 -4.69
CA VAL A 146 24.93 16.24 -3.67
C VAL A 146 26.06 15.48 -2.98
N LEU A 147 25.82 14.23 -2.57
CA LEU A 147 26.81 13.40 -1.90
C LEU A 147 28.03 13.13 -2.77
N ARG A 148 27.81 12.78 -4.04
CA ARG A 148 28.89 12.49 -4.99
C ARG A 148 29.80 13.69 -5.21
N LYS A 149 29.33 14.93 -4.94
CA LYS A 149 30.08 16.17 -5.09
C LYS A 149 30.68 16.71 -3.78
N ASP A 150 30.25 16.22 -2.62
CA ASP A 150 30.74 16.74 -1.34
C ASP A 150 32.18 16.25 -1.07
N PRO A 151 33.14 17.17 -0.85
CA PRO A 151 34.55 16.81 -0.70
C PRO A 151 34.84 15.99 0.57
N ARG A 152 34.02 16.11 1.63
CA ARG A 152 34.18 15.30 2.85
C ARG A 152 33.73 13.87 2.58
N VAL A 153 32.59 13.69 1.91
CA VAL A 153 32.09 12.37 1.50
C VAL A 153 33.10 11.67 0.58
N GLN A 154 33.64 12.37 -0.42
CA GLN A 154 34.68 11.81 -1.30
C GLN A 154 35.96 11.42 -0.53
N ALA A 155 36.39 12.23 0.44
CA ALA A 155 37.56 11.92 1.26
C ALA A 155 37.34 10.65 2.09
N LEU A 156 36.18 10.55 2.75
CA LEU A 156 35.81 9.38 3.56
C LEU A 156 35.65 8.09 2.75
N ALA A 157 35.08 8.18 1.54
CA ALA A 157 34.97 7.05 0.63
C ALA A 157 36.37 6.58 0.15
N LYS A 158 37.26 7.53 -0.16
CA LYS A 158 38.62 7.23 -0.59
C LYS A 158 39.45 6.49 0.47
N GLU A 159 39.25 6.80 1.75
CA GLU A 159 39.92 6.10 2.85
C GLU A 159 39.63 4.59 2.88
N VAL A 160 38.45 4.19 2.40
CA VAL A 160 38.04 2.78 2.28
C VAL A 160 38.10 2.24 0.86
N GLY A 161 38.84 2.93 -0.02
CA GLY A 161 39.14 2.45 -1.37
C GLY A 161 38.07 2.70 -2.43
N VAL A 162 37.07 3.56 -2.15
CA VAL A 162 35.97 3.86 -3.07
C VAL A 162 36.19 5.19 -3.80
N LEU A 163 36.07 5.18 -5.12
CA LEU A 163 36.22 6.35 -5.98
C LEU A 163 34.94 7.19 -6.02
N PRO A 164 35.01 8.51 -6.27
CA PRO A 164 33.82 9.37 -6.33
C PRO A 164 32.70 8.86 -7.26
N GLU A 165 33.05 8.36 -8.44
CA GLU A 165 32.11 7.79 -9.42
C GLU A 165 31.46 6.46 -8.98
N GLN A 166 32.02 5.82 -7.95
CA GLN A 166 31.50 4.58 -7.37
C GLN A 166 30.57 4.85 -6.19
N ILE A 167 30.39 6.11 -5.76
CA ILE A 167 29.51 6.48 -4.64
C ILE A 167 28.07 6.55 -5.15
N TYR A 168 27.20 5.72 -4.56
CA TYR A 168 25.75 5.72 -4.76
C TYR A 168 25.06 5.85 -3.40
N ALA A 169 23.81 6.30 -3.39
CA ALA A 169 23.09 6.42 -2.13
C ALA A 169 21.59 6.34 -2.28
N ASP A 170 20.96 5.73 -1.28
CA ASP A 170 19.52 5.88 -1.08
C ASP A 170 19.28 7.07 -0.16
N GLY A 171 18.64 8.11 -0.69
CA GLY A 171 18.08 9.19 0.10
C GLY A 171 16.87 8.70 0.88
N TRP A 172 16.81 9.02 2.16
CA TRP A 172 15.72 8.69 3.06
C TRP A 172 15.28 9.96 3.78
N ALA A 173 13.99 10.05 4.12
CA ALA A 173 13.56 11.01 5.13
C ALA A 173 14.41 10.82 6.39
N ILE A 174 14.79 11.92 7.06
CA ILE A 174 15.57 11.85 8.29
C ILE A 174 14.82 11.13 9.42
N GLY A 175 13.52 10.89 9.27
CA GLY A 175 12.63 10.42 10.33
C GLY A 175 12.46 11.54 11.36
N TYR A 176 13.36 11.60 12.33
CA TYR A 176 13.46 12.67 13.31
C TYR A 176 14.89 12.79 13.85
N ASP A 177 15.36 14.02 14.04
CA ASP A 177 16.65 14.31 14.67
C ASP A 177 16.58 15.71 15.33
N ASP A 178 16.66 15.76 16.66
CA ASP A 178 16.53 17.00 17.43
C ASP A 178 17.78 17.87 17.45
N ARG A 179 18.88 17.37 16.89
CA ARG A 179 20.11 18.15 16.74
C ARG A 179 19.96 19.28 15.72
N PHE A 180 18.99 19.18 14.81
CA PHE A 180 18.77 20.15 13.74
C PHE A 180 17.55 21.05 13.99
N PRO A 181 17.56 22.29 13.45
CA PRO A 181 16.38 23.16 13.49
C PRO A 181 15.19 22.53 12.75
N LYS A 182 14.00 22.63 13.34
CA LYS A 182 12.74 22.10 12.76
C LYS A 182 12.36 22.71 11.41
N SER A 183 12.90 23.89 11.09
CA SER A 183 12.71 24.60 9.82
C SER A 183 13.62 24.10 8.70
N THR A 184 14.53 23.16 8.96
CA THR A 184 15.40 22.58 7.92
C THR A 184 14.78 21.32 7.37
N ARG A 185 14.64 21.20 6.05
CA ARG A 185 14.09 20.01 5.38
C ARG A 185 15.19 18.99 5.10
N LEU A 186 15.20 17.89 5.86
CA LEU A 186 16.36 16.99 5.96
C LEU A 186 16.13 15.61 5.36
N GLN A 187 17.16 15.09 4.73
CA GLN A 187 17.31 13.69 4.36
C GLN A 187 18.52 13.09 5.08
N GLN A 188 18.49 11.79 5.37
CA GLN A 188 19.68 10.99 5.62
C GLN A 188 19.97 10.11 4.40
N ALA A 189 21.22 9.71 4.22
CA ALA A 189 21.61 8.91 3.08
C ALA A 189 22.36 7.64 3.50
N PHE A 190 21.88 6.49 3.04
CA PHE A 190 22.63 5.24 3.14
C PHE A 190 23.53 5.14 1.91
N VAL A 191 24.84 5.14 2.14
CA VAL A 191 25.82 5.23 1.06
C VAL A 191 26.36 3.85 0.75
N PHE A 192 26.50 3.57 -0.54
CA PHE A 192 26.97 2.31 -1.08
C PHE A 192 28.07 2.56 -2.12
N ALA A 193 28.94 1.58 -2.30
CA ALA A 193 29.79 1.50 -3.46
C ALA A 193 29.08 0.72 -4.59
N ARG A 194 29.40 1.04 -5.83
CA ARG A 194 29.03 0.21 -6.99
C ARG A 194 30.21 0.19 -7.95
N PHE A 195 30.74 -1.00 -8.20
CA PHE A 195 31.98 -1.18 -8.96
C PHE A 195 31.72 -1.34 -10.47
N SER A 196 30.50 -1.67 -10.87
CA SER A 196 30.04 -1.70 -12.27
C SER A 196 28.60 -1.20 -12.43
N GLN A 197 28.21 -0.81 -13.66
CA GLN A 197 26.99 -0.02 -13.92
C GLN A 197 25.68 -0.62 -13.36
N HIS A 198 25.57 -1.94 -13.29
CA HIS A 198 24.32 -2.64 -12.92
C HIS A 198 24.45 -3.55 -11.70
N GLU A 199 25.63 -3.58 -11.10
CA GLU A 199 25.90 -4.40 -9.92
C GLU A 199 25.01 -4.01 -8.74
N ASN A 200 24.70 -5.03 -7.94
CA ASN A 200 23.93 -4.89 -6.72
C ASN A 200 24.64 -3.96 -5.72
N LEU A 201 24.24 -2.68 -5.70
CA LEU A 201 24.86 -1.68 -4.82
C LEU A 201 24.74 -2.05 -3.34
N TYR A 202 23.67 -2.77 -2.96
CA TYR A 202 23.43 -3.16 -1.57
C TYR A 202 24.47 -4.16 -1.07
N ALA A 203 25.23 -4.82 -1.95
CA ALA A 203 26.33 -5.69 -1.56
C ALA A 203 27.54 -4.92 -0.98
N HIS A 204 27.58 -3.59 -1.13
CA HIS A 204 28.73 -2.77 -0.79
C HIS A 204 28.38 -1.54 0.08
N PRO A 205 27.69 -1.69 1.23
CA PRO A 205 27.40 -0.57 2.11
C PRO A 205 28.67 0.07 2.66
N LEU A 206 28.66 1.41 2.77
CA LEU A 206 29.70 2.17 3.46
C LEU A 206 29.36 2.39 4.93
N ASP A 207 30.37 2.76 5.71
CA ASP A 207 30.32 2.83 7.16
C ASP A 207 29.94 4.21 7.72
N PHE A 208 29.33 5.07 6.92
CA PHE A 208 28.92 6.41 7.33
C PHE A 208 27.59 6.82 6.70
N ILE A 209 26.84 7.68 7.40
CA ILE A 209 25.48 8.10 7.05
C ILE A 209 25.42 9.63 7.02
N PRO A 210 25.54 10.25 5.83
CA PRO A 210 25.40 11.69 5.68
C PRO A 210 23.97 12.18 5.92
N VAL A 211 23.84 13.42 6.39
CA VAL A 211 22.59 14.17 6.49
C VAL A 211 22.65 15.36 5.53
N ILE A 212 21.57 15.60 4.79
CA ILE A 212 21.49 16.60 3.72
C ILE A 212 20.34 17.57 4.00
N ASP A 213 20.59 18.86 3.80
CA ASP A 213 19.55 19.86 3.65
C ASP A 213 19.04 19.86 2.20
N SER A 214 17.78 19.46 2.00
CA SER A 214 17.17 19.23 0.68
C SER A 214 16.84 20.52 -0.07
N VAL A 215 16.77 21.64 0.65
CA VAL A 215 16.51 22.96 0.06
C VAL A 215 17.84 23.63 -0.29
N ALA A 216 18.81 23.60 0.62
CA ALA A 216 20.13 24.17 0.36
C ALA A 216 21.05 23.26 -0.47
N GLU A 217 20.64 22.01 -0.72
CA GLU A 217 21.34 21.00 -1.51
C GLU A 217 22.80 20.79 -1.05
N LYS A 218 22.97 20.61 0.28
CA LYS A 218 24.29 20.48 0.91
C LYS A 218 24.29 19.40 2.00
N VAL A 219 25.41 18.72 2.15
CA VAL A 219 25.66 17.85 3.31
C VAL A 219 25.87 18.72 4.55
N VAL A 220 25.11 18.47 5.61
CA VAL A 220 25.18 19.23 6.87
C VAL A 220 25.87 18.47 7.99
N GLN A 221 25.83 17.14 7.97
CA GLN A 221 26.46 16.27 8.97
C GLN A 221 26.82 14.93 8.34
N ILE A 222 27.81 14.22 8.90
CA ILE A 222 28.12 12.82 8.55
C ILE A 222 28.22 12.03 9.85
N ASP A 223 27.27 11.11 10.05
CA ASP A 223 27.20 10.29 11.27
C ASP A 223 27.89 8.93 11.05
N PHE A 224 28.55 8.41 12.08
CA PHE A 224 29.20 7.11 12.10
C PHE A 224 28.57 6.23 13.18
N PRO A 225 27.85 5.16 12.78
CA PRO A 225 27.32 4.20 13.74
C PRO A 225 28.44 3.52 14.54
N PRO A 226 28.28 3.29 15.86
CA PRO A 226 29.18 2.44 16.65
C PRO A 226 29.07 0.96 16.23
N THR A 227 29.97 0.11 16.76
CA THR A 227 30.02 -1.34 16.45
C THR A 227 29.85 -2.18 17.70
N TYR A 228 29.39 -3.41 17.54
CA TYR A 228 29.35 -4.39 18.63
C TYR A 228 30.61 -5.25 18.67
N LYS A 229 31.04 -5.63 19.88
CA LYS A 229 32.18 -6.52 20.11
C LYS A 229 31.79 -7.62 21.08
N ARG A 230 32.31 -8.82 20.85
CA ARG A 230 32.15 -9.92 21.80
C ARG A 230 33.22 -9.81 22.89
N ALA A 231 32.78 -9.66 24.13
CA ALA A 231 33.67 -9.67 25.29
C ALA A 231 34.19 -11.09 25.58
N ALA A 232 35.24 -11.19 26.40
CA ALA A 232 35.88 -12.47 26.72
C ALA A 232 34.94 -13.47 27.45
N ASP A 233 33.90 -12.96 28.12
CA ASP A 233 32.87 -13.78 28.79
C ASP A 233 31.71 -14.20 27.87
N GLY A 234 31.76 -13.81 26.59
CA GLY A 234 30.74 -14.12 25.59
C GLY A 234 29.61 -13.10 25.50
N SER A 235 29.58 -12.08 26.35
CA SER A 235 28.63 -10.97 26.23
C SER A 235 28.93 -10.11 24.99
N VAL A 236 27.91 -9.37 24.53
CA VAL A 236 28.03 -8.45 23.39
C VAL A 236 27.92 -7.03 23.92
N GLU A 237 28.97 -6.25 23.71
CA GLU A 237 29.11 -4.87 24.19
C GLU A 237 29.20 -3.91 23.01
N LEU A 238 28.57 -2.75 23.15
CA LEU A 238 28.69 -1.67 22.18
C LEU A 238 30.04 -0.96 22.33
N SER A 239 30.64 -0.47 21.25
CA SER A 239 31.93 0.25 21.30
C SER A 239 31.90 1.54 22.13
N VAL A 240 30.71 1.99 22.50
CA VAL A 240 30.43 3.25 23.20
C VAL A 240 29.43 3.01 24.34
N PRO A 241 29.41 3.84 25.38
CA PRO A 241 28.59 3.60 26.58
C PRO A 241 27.10 3.95 26.41
N THR A 242 26.70 4.55 25.30
CA THR A 242 25.34 5.06 25.06
C THR A 242 24.90 4.84 23.61
N THR A 243 23.59 4.74 23.40
CA THR A 243 22.97 4.71 22.07
C THR A 243 22.47 6.08 21.60
N GLU A 244 22.74 7.14 22.38
CA GLU A 244 22.34 8.51 22.07
C GLU A 244 23.13 9.13 20.91
N ALA A 245 22.56 10.16 20.31
CA ALA A 245 23.20 10.93 19.26
C ALA A 245 24.36 11.79 19.81
N TYR A 246 25.45 11.87 19.05
CA TYR A 246 26.53 12.81 19.37
C TYR A 246 26.13 14.25 19.02
N PRO A 247 26.54 15.26 19.82
CA PRO A 247 26.34 16.66 19.48
C PRO A 247 26.97 17.00 18.12
N LEU A 248 26.34 17.92 17.37
CA LEU A 248 26.86 18.35 16.05
C LEU A 248 28.25 19.00 16.09
N SER A 249 28.73 19.39 17.27
CA SER A 249 30.08 19.95 17.46
C SER A 249 31.18 18.89 17.51
N GLU A 250 30.84 17.63 17.77
CA GLU A 250 31.79 16.53 17.92
C GLU A 250 32.00 15.79 16.59
N ASP A 251 33.17 15.19 16.44
CA ASP A 251 33.46 14.31 15.30
C ASP A 251 32.85 12.93 15.56
N SER A 252 31.75 12.63 14.85
CA SER A 252 31.03 11.37 15.03
C SER A 252 31.89 10.13 14.80
N PHE A 253 32.94 10.19 13.96
CA PHE A 253 33.82 9.05 13.76
C PHE A 253 34.69 8.78 14.99
N ILE A 254 35.31 9.81 15.56
CA ILE A 254 36.12 9.70 16.78
C ILE A 254 35.26 9.15 17.93
N GLU A 255 34.05 9.70 18.08
CA GLU A 255 33.13 9.31 19.16
C GLU A 255 32.57 7.89 19.01
N SER A 256 32.47 7.36 17.78
CA SER A 256 32.03 5.99 17.52
C SER A 256 32.98 4.90 18.08
N ASN A 257 34.21 5.28 18.44
CA ASN A 257 35.24 4.44 19.05
C ASN A 257 35.48 3.12 18.29
N ARG A 258 35.56 3.21 16.96
CA ARG A 258 35.85 2.08 16.07
C ARG A 258 36.79 2.47 14.93
N GLU A 259 37.30 1.46 14.25
CA GLU A 259 38.05 1.65 13.01
C GLU A 259 37.09 1.81 11.81
N ARG A 260 37.63 2.34 10.70
CA ARG A 260 36.91 2.40 9.43
C ARG A 260 36.65 0.99 8.91
N ILE A 261 35.47 0.74 8.37
CA ILE A 261 35.09 -0.56 7.82
C ILE A 261 34.96 -0.43 6.31
N PRO A 262 35.80 -1.11 5.51
CA PRO A 262 35.66 -1.09 4.06
C PRO A 262 34.39 -1.84 3.63
N PRO A 263 33.76 -1.44 2.51
CA PRO A 263 32.64 -2.20 1.98
C PRO A 263 33.09 -3.62 1.61
N PRO A 264 32.20 -4.62 1.74
CA PRO A 264 32.43 -5.95 1.16
C PRO A 264 32.72 -5.81 -0.34
N LEU A 265 33.50 -6.73 -0.92
CA LEU A 265 33.81 -6.70 -2.36
C LEU A 265 33.11 -7.81 -3.16
N THR A 266 32.43 -8.74 -2.48
CA THR A 266 31.64 -9.78 -3.15
C THR A 266 30.36 -9.14 -3.69
N PRO A 267 30.03 -9.29 -4.99
CA PRO A 267 28.98 -8.50 -5.63
C PRO A 267 27.56 -8.99 -5.32
N PHE A 268 27.39 -10.25 -4.91
CA PHE A 268 26.08 -10.87 -4.62
C PHE A 268 25.00 -10.51 -5.66
N GLU A 269 25.29 -10.83 -6.93
CA GLU A 269 24.43 -10.47 -8.05
C GLU A 269 23.11 -11.26 -8.07
N PHE A 270 22.10 -10.68 -8.69
CA PHE A 270 20.81 -11.32 -8.94
C PHE A 270 20.33 -11.21 -10.40
N LEU A 271 20.93 -10.29 -11.17
CA LEU A 271 20.65 -10.17 -12.59
C LEU A 271 21.27 -11.36 -13.34
N PRO A 272 20.53 -12.08 -14.21
CA PRO A 272 21.02 -13.31 -14.83
C PRO A 272 22.35 -13.15 -15.57
N ASP A 273 22.55 -12.05 -16.29
CA ASP A 273 23.76 -11.75 -17.03
C ASP A 273 24.96 -11.46 -16.11
N LEU A 274 24.75 -10.84 -14.95
CA LEU A 274 25.79 -10.59 -13.95
C LEU A 274 26.07 -11.82 -13.06
N LEU A 275 25.04 -12.64 -12.78
CA LEU A 275 25.19 -13.93 -12.12
C LEU A 275 26.05 -14.89 -12.94
N GLU A 276 25.80 -14.99 -14.24
CA GLU A 276 26.62 -15.81 -15.15
C GLU A 276 28.10 -15.36 -15.16
N GLN A 277 28.36 -14.07 -14.94
CA GLN A 277 29.71 -13.52 -14.87
C GLN A 277 30.39 -13.76 -13.50
N SER A 278 29.64 -13.66 -12.40
CA SER A 278 30.18 -13.67 -11.03
C SER A 278 30.16 -15.04 -10.34
N ASP A 279 29.28 -15.95 -10.76
CA ASP A 279 29.20 -17.31 -10.23
C ASP A 279 29.31 -18.34 -11.38
N PRO A 280 30.51 -18.93 -11.60
CA PRO A 280 30.73 -19.94 -12.64
C PRO A 280 29.91 -21.23 -12.45
N THR A 281 29.30 -21.43 -11.28
CA THR A 281 28.43 -22.58 -10.99
C THR A 281 26.95 -22.29 -11.26
N HIS A 282 26.60 -21.03 -11.53
CA HIS A 282 25.24 -20.63 -11.84
C HIS A 282 24.77 -21.29 -13.14
N LYS A 283 23.62 -21.97 -13.06
CA LYS A 283 22.90 -22.49 -14.22
C LYS A 283 21.40 -22.28 -14.00
N PRO A 284 20.70 -21.54 -14.88
CA PRO A 284 19.25 -21.48 -14.86
C PRO A 284 18.61 -22.87 -14.95
N ARG A 285 17.47 -23.07 -14.28
CA ARG A 285 16.72 -24.32 -14.34
C ARG A 285 16.22 -24.56 -15.77
N ASP A 286 16.47 -25.76 -16.30
CA ASP A 286 16.10 -26.17 -17.67
C ASP A 286 14.87 -27.10 -17.70
N ASP A 287 14.24 -27.35 -16.56
CA ASP A 287 13.08 -28.24 -16.39
C ASP A 287 11.73 -27.51 -16.32
N ILE A 288 11.73 -26.17 -16.27
CA ILE A 288 10.51 -25.35 -16.26
C ILE A 288 9.86 -25.34 -17.64
N LYS A 289 8.61 -25.82 -17.71
CA LYS A 289 7.81 -25.82 -18.94
C LYS A 289 6.91 -24.57 -18.98
N PRO A 290 6.65 -23.99 -20.16
CA PRO A 290 5.74 -22.85 -20.29
C PRO A 290 4.35 -23.12 -19.72
N LEU A 291 3.79 -22.15 -19.00
CA LEU A 291 2.41 -22.12 -18.54
C LEU A 291 1.73 -20.88 -19.14
N HIS A 292 0.74 -21.09 -20.01
CA HIS A 292 0.03 -20.01 -20.70
C HIS A 292 -1.37 -19.81 -20.10
N VAL A 293 -1.69 -18.57 -19.74
CA VAL A 293 -3.03 -18.14 -19.32
C VAL A 293 -3.71 -17.46 -20.49
N LEU A 294 -4.78 -18.06 -21.02
CA LEU A 294 -5.44 -17.59 -22.25
C LEU A 294 -6.93 -17.31 -22.00
N GLN A 295 -7.43 -16.22 -22.56
CA GLN A 295 -8.85 -15.85 -22.59
C GLN A 295 -9.30 -15.63 -24.04
N PRO A 296 -9.55 -16.69 -24.82
CA PRO A 296 -9.76 -16.58 -26.28
C PRO A 296 -10.98 -15.73 -26.67
N GLU A 297 -11.94 -15.58 -25.75
CA GLU A 297 -13.16 -14.78 -25.95
C GLU A 297 -13.10 -13.40 -25.29
N GLY A 298 -11.92 -13.01 -24.79
CA GLY A 298 -11.72 -11.77 -24.04
C GLY A 298 -11.98 -11.90 -22.54
N VAL A 299 -11.95 -10.77 -21.86
CA VAL A 299 -12.19 -10.65 -20.41
C VAL A 299 -13.67 -10.49 -20.08
N SER A 300 -14.03 -10.85 -18.85
CA SER A 300 -15.41 -10.83 -18.33
C SER A 300 -15.72 -9.54 -17.57
N PHE A 301 -14.71 -8.71 -17.31
CA PHE A 301 -14.88 -7.38 -16.73
C PHE A 301 -15.07 -6.32 -17.82
N LYS A 302 -15.68 -5.20 -17.46
CA LYS A 302 -15.87 -4.03 -18.32
C LYS A 302 -15.33 -2.79 -17.63
N MET A 303 -14.78 -1.88 -18.43
CA MET A 303 -14.27 -0.59 -18.00
C MET A 303 -15.00 0.55 -18.71
N ASP A 304 -15.44 1.56 -17.98
CA ASP A 304 -15.80 2.88 -18.52
C ASP A 304 -15.04 3.97 -17.77
N GLY A 305 -13.96 4.47 -18.39
CA GLY A 305 -12.96 5.27 -17.67
C GLY A 305 -12.40 4.45 -16.51
N ASN A 306 -12.57 4.96 -15.30
CA ASN A 306 -12.11 4.32 -14.07
C ASN A 306 -13.18 3.48 -13.36
N VAL A 307 -14.38 3.31 -13.96
CA VAL A 307 -15.44 2.46 -13.40
C VAL A 307 -15.29 1.04 -13.92
N LEU A 308 -15.18 0.10 -13.00
CA LEU A 308 -15.01 -1.34 -13.24
C LEU A 308 -16.30 -2.09 -12.89
N GLU A 309 -16.76 -2.94 -13.80
CA GLU A 309 -17.88 -3.88 -13.58
C GLU A 309 -17.44 -5.31 -13.87
N TRP A 310 -17.68 -6.24 -12.93
CA TRP A 310 -17.29 -7.65 -13.07
C TRP A 310 -18.12 -8.55 -12.17
N GLN A 311 -18.73 -9.62 -12.71
CA GLN A 311 -19.42 -10.66 -11.92
C GLN A 311 -20.27 -10.10 -10.76
N LYS A 312 -21.22 -9.21 -11.08
CA LYS A 312 -22.10 -8.47 -10.15
C LYS A 312 -21.44 -7.34 -9.33
N TRP A 313 -20.12 -7.24 -9.27
CA TRP A 313 -19.41 -6.12 -8.68
C TRP A 313 -19.44 -4.88 -9.57
N LYS A 314 -19.50 -3.71 -8.94
CA LYS A 314 -19.24 -2.41 -9.57
C LYS A 314 -18.49 -1.49 -8.61
N MET A 315 -17.44 -0.83 -9.10
CA MET A 315 -16.58 0.06 -8.30
C MET A 315 -15.89 1.12 -9.17
N HIS A 316 -15.36 2.16 -8.53
CA HIS A 316 -14.47 3.15 -9.12
C HIS A 316 -13.03 2.91 -8.65
N ILE A 317 -12.06 3.06 -9.55
CA ILE A 317 -10.63 2.95 -9.26
C ILE A 317 -10.00 4.34 -9.31
N GLY A 318 -9.66 4.87 -8.13
CA GLY A 318 -8.91 6.11 -7.97
C GLY A 318 -7.40 5.89 -7.94
N PHE A 319 -6.66 6.96 -8.16
CA PHE A 319 -5.22 7.02 -7.98
C PHE A 319 -4.83 8.32 -7.25
N SER A 320 -3.96 8.26 -6.25
CA SER A 320 -3.41 9.44 -5.58
C SER A 320 -1.92 9.29 -5.33
N HIS A 321 -1.21 10.42 -5.25
CA HIS A 321 0.23 10.45 -4.95
C HIS A 321 0.61 9.66 -3.69
N ARG A 322 -0.26 9.65 -2.66
CA ARG A 322 0.02 9.09 -1.34
C ARG A 322 -0.40 7.63 -1.21
N GLU A 323 -1.63 7.30 -1.58
CA GLU A 323 -2.17 5.95 -1.37
C GLU A 323 -1.88 5.02 -2.54
N GLY A 324 -1.57 5.59 -3.71
CA GLY A 324 -1.65 4.85 -4.97
C GLY A 324 -3.09 4.51 -5.27
N ILE A 325 -3.45 3.22 -5.26
CA ILE A 325 -4.83 2.77 -5.51
C ILE A 325 -5.78 3.17 -4.38
N ALA A 326 -6.96 3.68 -4.76
CA ALA A 326 -8.11 3.75 -3.88
C ALA A 326 -9.36 3.20 -4.57
N LEU A 327 -9.97 2.17 -4.01
CA LEU A 327 -11.21 1.59 -4.54
C LEU A 327 -12.41 2.25 -3.87
N SER A 328 -13.31 2.80 -4.67
CA SER A 328 -14.43 3.59 -4.17
C SER A 328 -15.77 3.11 -4.70
N THR A 329 -16.85 3.43 -3.99
CA THR A 329 -18.24 3.15 -4.39
C THR A 329 -18.47 1.68 -4.78
N ILE A 330 -17.92 0.77 -3.96
CA ILE A 330 -17.99 -0.67 -4.15
C ILE A 330 -19.42 -1.13 -3.86
N THR A 331 -20.06 -1.70 -4.86
CA THR A 331 -21.43 -2.21 -4.82
C THR A 331 -21.50 -3.63 -5.38
N TYR A 332 -22.54 -4.36 -5.01
CA TYR A 332 -22.86 -5.68 -5.54
C TYR A 332 -24.30 -5.74 -6.04
N ASN A 333 -24.51 -6.25 -7.25
CA ASN A 333 -25.83 -6.48 -7.84
C ASN A 333 -26.40 -7.82 -7.36
N ASP A 334 -27.23 -7.78 -6.33
CA ASP A 334 -27.94 -8.93 -5.76
C ASP A 334 -29.28 -9.13 -6.50
N ASP A 335 -29.18 -9.75 -7.68
CA ASP A 335 -30.32 -10.13 -8.54
C ASP A 335 -31.28 -8.96 -8.89
N GLY A 336 -30.69 -7.80 -9.21
CA GLY A 336 -31.40 -6.58 -9.60
C GLY A 336 -31.35 -5.47 -8.56
N GLU A 337 -31.05 -5.80 -7.30
CA GLU A 337 -30.83 -4.82 -6.23
C GLU A 337 -29.35 -4.44 -6.16
N ILE A 338 -29.02 -3.16 -6.41
CA ILE A 338 -27.65 -2.65 -6.21
C ILE A 338 -27.45 -2.36 -4.72
N ARG A 339 -26.63 -3.17 -4.07
CA ARG A 339 -26.37 -3.09 -2.64
C ARG A 339 -24.98 -2.51 -2.38
N PRO A 340 -24.86 -1.36 -1.71
CA PRO A 340 -23.56 -0.78 -1.38
C PRO A 340 -22.84 -1.59 -0.32
N ILE A 341 -21.51 -1.62 -0.41
CA ILE A 341 -20.63 -2.36 0.52
C ILE A 341 -19.63 -1.38 1.16
N PHE A 342 -18.69 -0.83 0.38
CA PHE A 342 -17.71 0.14 0.87
C PHE A 342 -17.72 1.40 0.01
N TYR A 343 -17.72 2.57 0.64
CA TYR A 343 -17.56 3.84 -0.05
C TYR A 343 -16.12 4.00 -0.49
N ARG A 344 -15.16 3.58 0.35
CA ARG A 344 -13.74 3.68 0.05
C ARG A 344 -12.90 2.64 0.78
N MET A 345 -11.90 2.09 0.09
CA MET A 345 -10.88 1.20 0.65
C MET A 345 -9.51 1.55 0.04
N SER A 346 -8.51 1.79 0.88
CA SER A 346 -7.14 2.14 0.47
C SER A 346 -6.12 1.86 1.57
N LEU A 347 -4.83 1.86 1.20
CA LEU A 347 -3.74 1.96 2.16
C LEU A 347 -3.57 3.42 2.58
N ALA A 348 -3.88 3.75 3.82
CA ALA A 348 -3.82 5.13 4.30
C ALA A 348 -2.45 5.50 4.89
N GLU A 349 -1.75 4.55 5.50
CA GLU A 349 -0.40 4.74 6.02
C GLU A 349 0.35 3.42 6.12
N MET A 350 1.67 3.48 6.19
CA MET A 350 2.48 2.39 6.68
C MET A 350 3.67 2.90 7.48
N VAL A 351 4.27 2.06 8.32
CA VAL A 351 5.51 2.39 9.03
C VAL A 351 6.44 1.17 9.08
N VAL A 352 7.73 1.40 8.85
CA VAL A 352 8.77 0.37 8.82
C VAL A 352 9.83 0.61 9.92
N PRO A 353 9.52 0.36 11.21
CA PRO A 353 10.46 0.58 12.30
C PRO A 353 11.55 -0.49 12.34
N TYR A 354 12.81 -0.05 12.32
CA TYR A 354 13.96 -0.90 12.58
C TYR A 354 14.28 -1.00 14.08
N GLY A 355 14.84 -2.13 14.50
CA GLY A 355 15.06 -2.50 15.90
C GLY A 355 16.47 -2.28 16.45
N ALA A 356 17.40 -1.74 15.66
CA ALA A 356 18.75 -1.43 16.11
C ALA A 356 18.78 -0.11 16.90
N PRO A 357 19.11 -0.13 18.20
CA PRO A 357 18.99 1.03 19.06
C PRO A 357 20.12 2.05 18.92
N GLU A 358 21.27 1.67 18.37
CA GLU A 358 22.47 2.49 18.30
C GLU A 358 22.38 3.59 17.23
N PHE A 359 22.73 4.81 17.62
CA PHE A 359 22.65 5.97 16.74
C PHE A 359 23.49 5.79 15.46
N PRO A 360 22.99 6.14 14.27
CA PRO A 360 21.72 6.80 13.96
C PRO A 360 20.59 5.86 13.53
N HIS A 361 20.73 4.54 13.71
CA HIS A 361 19.73 3.58 13.25
C HIS A 361 18.32 3.76 13.85
N PRO A 362 18.13 4.35 15.05
CA PRO A 362 16.81 4.75 15.51
C PRO A 362 16.05 5.65 14.56
N ARG A 363 16.70 6.39 13.63
CA ARG A 363 16.03 7.21 12.61
C ARG A 363 15.36 6.38 11.50
N LYS A 364 15.62 5.07 11.43
CA LYS A 364 15.03 4.16 10.44
C LYS A 364 13.64 3.72 10.89
N PHE A 365 12.64 4.55 10.60
CA PHE A 365 11.22 4.23 10.84
C PHE A 365 10.32 4.81 9.74
N ALA A 366 10.69 4.58 8.49
CA ALA A 366 10.05 5.23 7.36
C ALA A 366 8.53 5.03 7.36
N PHE A 367 7.79 6.14 7.20
CA PHE A 367 6.34 6.11 6.98
C PHE A 367 6.09 6.18 5.49
N ASP A 368 6.27 5.08 4.75
CA ASP A 368 6.50 5.20 3.32
C ASP A 368 5.36 5.90 2.55
N SER A 369 4.11 5.73 2.99
CA SER A 369 2.97 6.43 2.40
C SER A 369 3.02 7.92 2.74
N GLY A 370 3.14 8.30 4.02
CA GLY A 370 3.21 9.69 4.45
C GLY A 370 4.49 10.46 4.13
N GLU A 371 5.62 9.78 4.00
CA GLU A 371 6.95 10.38 3.78
C GLU A 371 7.37 10.36 2.31
N TYR A 372 6.92 9.40 1.49
CA TYR A 372 7.32 9.30 0.07
C TYR A 372 6.15 9.22 -0.91
N GLY A 373 5.06 8.57 -0.50
CA GLY A 373 3.84 8.37 -1.29
C GLY A 373 3.85 7.09 -2.13
N MET A 374 2.87 6.22 -1.93
CA MET A 374 2.80 4.95 -2.68
C MET A 374 2.52 5.17 -4.17
N GLY A 375 1.76 6.20 -4.53
CA GLY A 375 1.47 6.50 -5.93
C GLY A 375 2.64 7.16 -6.66
N THR A 376 3.38 8.05 -5.98
CA THR A 376 4.62 8.64 -6.51
C THR A 376 5.73 7.61 -6.70
N GLN A 377 5.73 6.55 -5.88
CA GLN A 377 6.67 5.43 -5.95
C GLN A 377 6.16 4.25 -6.79
N ALA A 378 5.01 4.36 -7.47
CA ALA A 378 4.46 3.30 -8.28
C ALA A 378 5.33 3.01 -9.52
N ASN A 379 5.51 1.73 -9.86
CA ASN A 379 6.25 1.33 -11.05
C ASN A 379 5.39 1.45 -12.33
N GLU A 380 6.05 1.58 -13.49
CA GLU A 380 5.41 1.36 -14.79
C GLU A 380 5.43 -0.14 -15.11
N LEU A 381 4.29 -0.81 -14.91
CA LEU A 381 4.17 -2.26 -15.04
C LEU A 381 4.25 -2.73 -16.51
N SER A 382 4.92 -3.85 -16.73
CA SER A 382 5.16 -4.44 -18.05
C SER A 382 4.28 -5.67 -18.31
N LEU A 383 3.77 -5.76 -19.55
CA LEU A 383 2.97 -6.91 -20.01
C LEU A 383 3.76 -8.22 -19.92
N GLY A 384 3.21 -9.23 -19.25
CA GLY A 384 3.76 -10.58 -19.22
C GLY A 384 4.90 -10.80 -18.21
N CYS A 385 5.32 -9.77 -17.48
CA CYS A 385 6.28 -9.87 -16.37
C CYS A 385 5.56 -9.70 -15.03
N ASP A 386 5.00 -8.51 -14.78
CA ASP A 386 4.37 -8.18 -13.48
C ASP A 386 2.95 -8.74 -13.37
N CYS A 387 2.20 -8.74 -14.47
CA CYS A 387 0.84 -9.27 -14.55
C CYS A 387 0.71 -10.22 -15.75
N LEU A 388 0.20 -11.43 -15.50
CA LEU A 388 0.12 -12.53 -16.48
C LEU A 388 -1.33 -12.77 -16.94
N GLY A 389 -1.55 -12.88 -18.26
CA GLY A 389 -2.86 -13.12 -18.85
C GLY A 389 -3.31 -12.00 -19.78
N GLN A 390 -4.62 -11.71 -19.83
CA GLN A 390 -5.15 -10.54 -20.54
C GLN A 390 -5.34 -9.38 -19.57
N ILE A 391 -4.51 -8.34 -19.74
CA ILE A 391 -4.38 -7.24 -18.78
C ILE A 391 -4.96 -5.95 -19.34
N HIS A 392 -5.72 -5.22 -18.52
CA HIS A 392 -6.07 -3.83 -18.74
C HIS A 392 -5.26 -2.94 -17.78
N TYR A 393 -4.65 -1.87 -18.28
CA TYR A 393 -3.89 -0.95 -17.44
C TYR A 393 -4.60 0.39 -17.30
N LEU A 394 -4.51 0.99 -16.10
CA LEU A 394 -4.84 2.39 -15.87
C LEU A 394 -3.55 3.18 -15.58
N PRO A 395 -3.44 4.42 -16.10
CA PRO A 395 -2.32 5.29 -15.79
C PRO A 395 -2.46 5.92 -14.39
N GLY A 396 -1.33 6.30 -13.82
CA GLY A 396 -1.23 7.18 -12.65
C GLY A 396 -0.51 8.47 -13.01
N SER A 397 -0.75 9.54 -12.25
CA SER A 397 -0.01 10.80 -12.44
C SER A 397 0.17 11.57 -11.15
N TYR A 398 1.29 12.27 -11.05
CA TYR A 398 1.62 13.18 -9.96
C TYR A 398 2.33 14.44 -10.50
N VAL A 399 2.52 15.45 -9.66
CA VAL A 399 3.18 16.71 -10.05
C VAL A 399 4.69 16.64 -9.81
N THR A 400 5.47 17.15 -10.77
CA THR A 400 6.92 17.37 -10.63
C THR A 400 7.21 18.70 -9.94
N HIS A 401 8.45 18.92 -9.48
CA HIS A 401 8.90 20.20 -8.91
C HIS A 401 8.58 21.42 -9.78
N ALA A 402 8.59 21.24 -11.10
CA ALA A 402 8.29 22.28 -12.07
C ALA A 402 6.78 22.60 -12.21
N GLY A 403 5.88 21.83 -11.57
CA GLY A 403 4.44 21.98 -11.75
C GLY A 403 3.93 21.35 -13.05
N THR A 404 4.70 20.43 -13.63
CA THR A 404 4.29 19.62 -14.78
C THR A 404 3.89 18.22 -14.34
N PRO A 405 2.93 17.57 -15.02
CA PRO A 405 2.53 16.20 -14.67
C PRO A 405 3.62 15.20 -15.07
N HIS A 406 3.96 14.29 -14.16
CA HIS A 406 4.61 13.04 -14.47
C HIS A 406 3.54 11.96 -14.64
N VAL A 407 3.60 11.16 -15.71
CA VAL A 407 2.60 10.13 -16.02
C VAL A 407 3.27 8.76 -16.02
N ILE A 408 2.78 7.87 -15.17
CA ILE A 408 3.12 6.45 -15.13
C ILE A 408 2.08 5.74 -15.99
N LYS A 409 2.47 5.23 -17.17
CA LYS A 409 1.48 4.78 -18.17
C LYS A 409 0.68 3.56 -17.71
N ASN A 410 1.36 2.64 -17.04
CA ASN A 410 0.83 1.35 -16.62
C ASN A 410 0.93 1.20 -15.10
N ALA A 411 0.38 2.14 -14.34
CA ALA A 411 0.51 2.15 -12.88
C ALA A 411 -0.31 1.05 -12.19
N ILE A 412 -1.51 0.78 -12.71
CA ILE A 412 -2.45 -0.20 -12.14
C ILE A 412 -2.73 -1.26 -13.19
N CYS A 413 -2.58 -2.53 -12.84
CA CYS A 413 -2.98 -3.65 -13.69
C CYS A 413 -4.29 -4.27 -13.20
N ILE A 414 -5.18 -4.57 -14.14
CA ILE A 414 -6.50 -5.16 -13.91
C ILE A 414 -6.64 -6.40 -14.77
N HIS A 415 -6.93 -7.52 -14.14
CA HIS A 415 -7.15 -8.79 -14.81
C HIS A 415 -8.03 -9.71 -13.97
N GLU A 416 -8.41 -10.85 -14.51
CA GLU A 416 -9.10 -11.90 -13.76
C GLU A 416 -8.34 -13.21 -13.92
N GLU A 417 -8.28 -13.98 -12.84
CA GLU A 417 -7.54 -15.24 -12.80
C GLU A 417 -8.39 -16.36 -12.16
N ASP A 418 -8.00 -17.59 -12.47
CA ASP A 418 -8.58 -18.76 -11.82
C ASP A 418 -8.13 -18.82 -10.35
N ALA A 419 -9.08 -19.02 -9.45
CA ALA A 419 -8.85 -19.11 -8.01
C ALA A 419 -9.26 -20.49 -7.45
N GLY A 420 -9.07 -21.55 -8.24
CA GLY A 420 -9.35 -22.92 -7.83
C GLY A 420 -10.83 -23.26 -7.74
N VAL A 421 -11.23 -24.04 -6.72
CA VAL A 421 -12.61 -24.49 -6.53
C VAL A 421 -13.38 -23.47 -5.71
N LEU A 422 -14.53 -23.00 -6.23
CA LEU A 422 -15.44 -22.12 -5.50
C LEU A 422 -16.30 -22.90 -4.52
N TRP A 423 -16.97 -23.94 -5.00
CA TRP A 423 -17.70 -24.90 -4.17
C TRP A 423 -17.83 -26.24 -4.89
N LYS A 424 -17.98 -27.31 -4.11
CA LYS A 424 -18.15 -28.68 -4.60
C LYS A 424 -18.99 -29.50 -3.62
N HIS A 425 -19.83 -30.38 -4.15
CA HIS A 425 -20.50 -31.41 -3.36
C HIS A 425 -20.60 -32.72 -4.15
N THR A 426 -20.51 -33.84 -3.44
CA THR A 426 -20.70 -35.20 -3.96
C THR A 426 -21.60 -35.98 -3.02
N ASP A 427 -22.71 -36.51 -3.53
CA ASP A 427 -23.53 -37.47 -2.80
C ASP A 427 -22.88 -38.86 -2.87
N TYR A 428 -22.44 -39.38 -1.72
CA TYR A 428 -21.73 -40.66 -1.63
C TYR A 428 -22.63 -41.88 -1.87
N ARG A 429 -23.95 -41.71 -1.86
CA ARG A 429 -24.91 -42.82 -1.98
C ARG A 429 -24.85 -43.41 -3.39
N SER A 430 -25.25 -44.68 -3.52
CA SER A 430 -25.36 -45.31 -4.84
C SER A 430 -26.31 -44.52 -5.75
N GLY A 431 -25.85 -44.15 -6.95
CA GLY A 431 -26.57 -43.25 -7.86
C GLY A 431 -26.49 -41.75 -7.50
N GLY A 432 -25.69 -41.40 -6.48
CA GLY A 432 -25.45 -40.03 -6.05
C GLY A 432 -24.76 -39.17 -7.12
N ARG A 433 -25.15 -37.90 -7.19
CA ARG A 433 -24.59 -36.92 -8.14
C ARG A 433 -23.49 -36.09 -7.49
N HIS A 434 -22.64 -35.50 -8.32
CA HIS A 434 -21.64 -34.53 -7.90
C HIS A 434 -21.74 -33.26 -8.74
N GLN A 435 -21.30 -32.14 -8.17
CA GLN A 435 -21.20 -30.85 -8.83
C GLN A 435 -19.95 -30.14 -8.32
N THR A 436 -19.20 -29.51 -9.22
CA THR A 436 -18.05 -28.65 -8.91
C THR A 436 -18.21 -27.35 -9.68
N VAL A 437 -17.91 -26.23 -9.03
CA VAL A 437 -17.83 -24.90 -9.64
C VAL A 437 -16.46 -24.32 -9.33
N ARG A 438 -15.80 -23.79 -10.36
CA ARG A 438 -14.50 -23.12 -10.22
C ARG A 438 -14.69 -21.66 -9.85
N SER A 439 -13.74 -21.13 -9.10
CA SER A 439 -13.68 -19.74 -8.70
C SER A 439 -12.86 -18.97 -9.71
N ARG A 440 -13.32 -17.77 -10.04
CA ARG A 440 -12.49 -16.72 -10.63
C ARG A 440 -12.42 -15.58 -9.64
N ARG A 441 -11.28 -14.88 -9.62
CA ARG A 441 -11.15 -13.62 -8.90
C ARG A 441 -10.70 -12.52 -9.84
N LEU A 442 -11.24 -11.34 -9.62
CA LEU A 442 -10.77 -10.09 -10.23
C LEU A 442 -9.60 -9.57 -9.40
N VAL A 443 -8.58 -9.05 -10.07
CA VAL A 443 -7.37 -8.50 -9.47
C VAL A 443 -7.22 -7.06 -9.93
N VAL A 444 -7.08 -6.14 -8.98
CA VAL A 444 -6.62 -4.76 -9.21
C VAL A 444 -5.32 -4.59 -8.43
N SER A 445 -4.20 -4.39 -9.13
CA SER A 445 -2.87 -4.45 -8.53
C SER A 445 -1.97 -3.28 -8.92
N MET A 446 -1.07 -2.90 -8.01
CA MET A 446 -0.02 -1.91 -8.21
C MET A 446 1.25 -2.38 -7.46
N VAL A 447 2.41 -2.10 -8.06
CA VAL A 447 3.72 -2.32 -7.43
C VAL A 447 4.35 -0.96 -7.13
N CYS A 448 4.92 -0.82 -5.94
CA CYS A 448 5.66 0.36 -5.52
C CYS A 448 7.09 -0.03 -5.13
N THR A 449 8.08 0.74 -5.57
CA THR A 449 9.47 0.61 -5.13
C THR A 449 9.81 1.75 -4.18
N VAL A 450 10.16 1.44 -2.94
CA VAL A 450 10.62 2.42 -1.96
C VAL A 450 12.08 2.09 -1.64
N ALA A 451 12.99 2.76 -2.35
CA ALA A 451 14.42 2.47 -2.32
C ALA A 451 14.73 0.97 -2.54
N ASN A 452 14.97 0.23 -1.46
CA ASN A 452 15.35 -1.17 -1.48
C ASN A 452 14.19 -2.15 -1.51
N TYR A 453 12.98 -1.77 -1.05
CA TYR A 453 11.84 -2.68 -0.97
C TYR A 453 10.86 -2.50 -2.12
N GLU A 454 10.24 -3.60 -2.53
CA GLU A 454 9.05 -3.61 -3.37
C GLU A 454 7.82 -4.07 -2.58
N TYR A 455 6.72 -3.32 -2.74
CA TYR A 455 5.41 -3.66 -2.19
C TYR A 455 4.41 -3.86 -3.34
N ILE A 456 3.76 -5.03 -3.36
CA ILE A 456 2.69 -5.33 -4.33
C ILE A 456 1.36 -5.35 -3.59
N PHE A 457 0.49 -4.39 -3.92
CA PHE A 457 -0.84 -4.26 -3.35
C PHE A 457 -1.86 -4.90 -4.28
N ASN A 458 -2.41 -6.05 -3.90
CA ASN A 458 -3.39 -6.77 -4.71
C ASN A 458 -4.77 -6.73 -4.05
N TYR A 459 -5.73 -6.09 -4.71
CA TYR A 459 -7.12 -6.11 -4.32
C TYR A 459 -7.86 -7.19 -5.12
N TYR A 460 -8.36 -8.20 -4.42
CA TYR A 460 -9.11 -9.31 -5.00
C TYR A 460 -10.61 -9.22 -4.71
N PHE A 461 -11.41 -9.48 -5.74
CA PHE A 461 -12.87 -9.63 -5.61
C PHE A 461 -13.28 -11.00 -6.10
N TYR A 462 -14.14 -11.68 -5.33
CA TYR A 462 -14.52 -13.07 -5.58
C TYR A 462 -16.01 -13.19 -5.94
N GLN A 463 -16.35 -14.28 -6.64
CA GLN A 463 -17.73 -14.58 -7.04
C GLN A 463 -18.65 -14.99 -5.88
N ASP A 464 -18.10 -15.29 -4.69
CA ASP A 464 -18.87 -15.54 -3.46
C ASP A 464 -19.12 -14.26 -2.62
N GLY A 465 -18.75 -13.09 -3.15
CA GLY A 465 -18.94 -11.82 -2.46
C GLY A 465 -17.79 -11.43 -1.53
N ASN A 466 -16.71 -12.21 -1.45
CA ASN A 466 -15.53 -11.83 -0.67
C ASN A 466 -14.72 -10.70 -1.33
N ILE A 467 -14.07 -9.90 -0.50
CA ILE A 467 -13.07 -8.89 -0.88
C ILE A 467 -11.78 -9.20 -0.11
N GLU A 468 -10.64 -9.24 -0.75
CA GLU A 468 -9.35 -9.47 -0.09
C GLU A 468 -8.32 -8.43 -0.52
N LEU A 469 -7.50 -7.99 0.42
CA LEU A 469 -6.26 -7.29 0.16
C LEU A 469 -5.11 -8.24 0.52
N GLU A 470 -4.27 -8.54 -0.47
CA GLU A 470 -2.99 -9.21 -0.27
C GLU A 470 -1.86 -8.21 -0.54
N ILE A 471 -1.00 -8.02 0.46
CA ILE A 471 0.23 -7.26 0.35
C ILE A 471 1.38 -8.25 0.24
N ARG A 472 2.18 -8.12 -0.81
CA ARG A 472 3.41 -8.91 -1.01
C ARG A 472 4.61 -8.01 -0.80
N LEU A 473 5.55 -8.46 0.00
CA LEU A 473 6.81 -7.77 0.25
C LEU A 473 7.93 -8.55 -0.44
N THR A 474 8.71 -7.88 -1.27
CA THR A 474 9.89 -8.44 -1.96
C THR A 474 10.93 -7.33 -2.12
N GLY A 475 11.92 -7.50 -2.99
CA GLY A 475 13.02 -6.57 -3.15
C GLY A 475 14.22 -6.95 -2.29
N ILE A 476 15.03 -5.96 -1.95
CA ILE A 476 16.34 -6.15 -1.32
C ILE A 476 16.28 -5.69 0.13
N LEU A 477 16.94 -6.41 1.04
CA LEU A 477 17.06 -5.99 2.44
C LEU A 477 17.82 -4.66 2.54
N GLN A 478 17.36 -3.75 3.40
CA GLN A 478 18.20 -2.64 3.86
C GLN A 478 19.30 -3.24 4.74
N VAL A 479 20.55 -3.06 4.31
CA VAL A 479 21.73 -3.58 5.00
C VAL A 479 22.66 -2.45 5.44
N TYR A 480 23.48 -2.75 6.44
CA TYR A 480 24.58 -1.92 6.86
C TYR A 480 25.86 -2.76 6.92
N VAL A 481 27.01 -2.11 6.77
CA VAL A 481 28.31 -2.78 6.81
C VAL A 481 28.60 -3.26 8.23
N ALA A 482 29.08 -4.49 8.36
CA ALA A 482 29.55 -5.05 9.62
C ALA A 482 31.03 -5.41 9.54
N GLY A 483 31.75 -5.19 10.64
CA GLY A 483 33.13 -5.63 10.79
C GLY A 483 33.27 -7.14 10.68
N GLN A 484 34.52 -7.60 10.49
CA GLN A 484 34.80 -9.04 10.48
C GLN A 484 34.43 -9.65 11.84
N ASP A 485 33.62 -10.71 11.82
CA ASP A 485 33.12 -11.42 13.01
C ASP A 485 32.34 -10.54 14.01
N GLU A 486 31.85 -9.38 13.58
CA GLU A 486 31.03 -8.48 14.40
C GLU A 486 29.70 -9.17 14.78
N PRO A 487 29.36 -9.28 16.09
CA PRO A 487 28.07 -9.79 16.51
C PRO A 487 26.95 -8.80 16.19
N ASN A 488 25.81 -9.28 15.70
CA ASN A 488 24.67 -8.44 15.34
C ASN A 488 23.45 -8.77 16.23
N PRO A 489 23.38 -8.24 17.46
CA PRO A 489 22.30 -8.59 18.42
C PRO A 489 20.90 -8.13 17.98
N TYR A 490 20.83 -7.17 17.05
CA TYR A 490 19.58 -6.56 16.56
C TYR A 490 19.34 -6.81 15.07
N GLY A 491 19.99 -7.83 14.50
CA GLY A 491 19.87 -8.18 13.08
C GLY A 491 20.47 -9.54 12.78
N THR A 492 20.63 -9.81 11.49
CA THR A 492 21.21 -11.05 10.97
C THR A 492 22.35 -10.71 10.01
N THR A 493 23.50 -11.38 10.17
CA THR A 493 24.54 -11.41 9.13
C THR A 493 24.05 -12.29 7.99
N VAL A 494 23.50 -11.68 6.94
CA VAL A 494 22.91 -12.41 5.79
C VAL A 494 23.97 -12.87 4.78
N ALA A 495 25.11 -12.19 4.78
CA ALA A 495 26.30 -12.50 4.00
C ALA A 495 27.54 -11.94 4.73
N PRO A 496 28.78 -12.38 4.40
CA PRO A 496 30.00 -11.81 4.97
C PRO A 496 29.97 -10.28 5.01
N ASN A 497 30.12 -9.72 6.20
CA ASN A 497 30.16 -8.27 6.46
C ASN A 497 28.87 -7.49 6.12
N LEU A 498 27.74 -8.18 5.91
CA LEU A 498 26.43 -7.57 5.63
C LEU A 498 25.45 -7.87 6.75
N ASN A 499 25.11 -6.83 7.52
CA ASN A 499 24.13 -6.92 8.61
C ASN A 499 22.78 -6.35 8.14
N ALA A 500 21.74 -7.18 8.19
CA ALA A 500 20.36 -6.78 7.98
C ALA A 500 19.64 -6.64 9.33
N HIS A 501 19.27 -5.42 9.69
CA HIS A 501 18.63 -5.15 10.99
C HIS A 501 17.20 -5.69 11.03
N ASN A 502 16.79 -6.20 12.20
CA ASN A 502 15.40 -6.59 12.47
C ASN A 502 14.48 -5.39 12.30
N HIS A 503 13.29 -5.59 11.74
CA HIS A 503 12.32 -4.53 11.52
C HIS A 503 10.88 -5.07 11.41
N GLN A 504 9.90 -4.18 11.42
CA GLN A 504 8.50 -4.53 11.12
C GLN A 504 8.04 -3.82 9.86
N HIS A 505 7.05 -4.38 9.17
CA HIS A 505 6.27 -3.68 8.16
C HIS A 505 4.83 -3.62 8.66
N LEU A 506 4.33 -2.43 8.99
CA LEU A 506 3.00 -2.24 9.57
C LEU A 506 2.17 -1.34 8.66
N PHE A 507 1.01 -1.81 8.23
CA PHE A 507 0.13 -1.15 7.27
C PHE A 507 -1.17 -0.74 7.96
N SER A 508 -1.67 0.47 7.66
CA SER A 508 -2.99 0.96 8.07
C SER A 508 -3.92 1.01 6.86
N VAL A 509 -4.82 0.04 6.77
CA VAL A 509 -5.84 0.01 5.72
C VAL A 509 -7.06 0.79 6.18
N ARG A 510 -7.41 1.86 5.46
CA ARG A 510 -8.62 2.65 5.71
C ARG A 510 -9.80 2.01 4.99
N VAL A 511 -10.86 1.71 5.72
CA VAL A 511 -12.12 1.17 5.19
C VAL A 511 -13.27 2.07 5.63
N ASP A 512 -14.01 2.55 4.65
CA ASP A 512 -15.15 3.45 4.82
C ASP A 512 -16.41 2.69 4.38
N PRO A 513 -17.08 1.98 5.31
CA PRO A 513 -18.19 1.12 4.97
C PRO A 513 -19.50 1.87 4.76
N ILE A 514 -20.29 1.34 3.82
CA ILE A 514 -21.68 1.75 3.56
C ILE A 514 -22.54 0.51 3.30
N LEU A 515 -22.39 -0.54 4.11
CA LEU A 515 -23.07 -1.83 3.94
C LEU A 515 -24.58 -1.59 3.89
N ASP A 516 -25.25 -1.89 2.77
CA ASP A 516 -26.68 -1.62 2.54
C ASP A 516 -27.13 -0.16 2.85
N GLY A 517 -26.21 0.79 2.99
CA GLY A 517 -26.50 2.18 3.34
C GLY A 517 -25.42 2.81 4.23
N LEU A 518 -25.55 4.12 4.50
CA LEU A 518 -24.53 4.95 5.12
C LEU A 518 -24.25 4.62 6.60
N TYR A 519 -25.28 4.19 7.33
CA TYR A 519 -25.20 4.02 8.78
C TYR A 519 -24.85 2.58 9.16
N ASN A 520 -23.68 2.38 9.75
CA ASN A 520 -23.16 1.06 10.12
C ASN A 520 -22.68 1.04 11.58
N SER A 521 -22.52 -0.17 12.12
CA SER A 521 -21.92 -0.45 13.43
C SER A 521 -20.83 -1.50 13.28
N VAL A 522 -19.93 -1.57 14.26
CA VAL A 522 -19.02 -2.71 14.40
C VAL A 522 -19.48 -3.60 15.56
N ILE A 523 -19.54 -4.91 15.30
CA ILE A 523 -19.87 -5.93 16.30
C ILE A 523 -18.62 -6.77 16.55
N GLU A 524 -18.15 -6.77 17.79
CA GLU A 524 -17.11 -7.65 18.30
C GLU A 524 -17.74 -8.97 18.75
N SER A 525 -17.10 -10.09 18.43
CA SER A 525 -17.56 -11.43 18.75
C SER A 525 -16.44 -12.23 19.41
N ASP A 526 -16.67 -12.68 20.63
CA ASP A 526 -15.77 -13.58 21.36
C ASP A 526 -16.36 -15.01 21.35
N ILE A 527 -15.55 -15.99 20.98
CA ILE A 527 -15.92 -17.42 21.02
C ILE A 527 -15.43 -18.01 22.34
N VAL A 528 -16.36 -18.43 23.18
CA VAL A 528 -16.05 -18.88 24.55
C VAL A 528 -16.69 -20.24 24.84
N PRO A 529 -16.02 -21.13 25.59
CA PRO A 529 -16.65 -22.35 26.07
C PRO A 529 -17.83 -22.02 26.99
N LEU A 530 -18.81 -22.93 27.08
CA LEU A 530 -19.86 -22.82 28.10
C LEU A 530 -19.22 -22.90 29.48
N SER A 531 -19.66 -22.04 30.40
CA SER A 531 -19.18 -22.05 31.79
C SER A 531 -19.66 -23.27 32.58
N ALA A 532 -20.68 -23.99 32.09
CA ALA A 532 -21.20 -25.19 32.72
C ALA A 532 -20.19 -26.36 32.62
N PRO A 533 -19.91 -27.07 33.72
CA PRO A 533 -18.87 -28.11 33.75
C PRO A 533 -19.29 -29.36 32.98
N THR A 534 -18.31 -30.16 32.56
CA THR A 534 -18.54 -31.51 32.03
C THR A 534 -19.34 -32.35 33.02
N GLY A 535 -20.35 -33.06 32.52
CA GLY A 535 -21.29 -33.85 33.31
C GLY A 535 -22.52 -33.08 33.83
N SER A 536 -22.56 -31.75 33.65
CA SER A 536 -23.76 -30.95 33.94
C SER A 536 -24.90 -31.23 32.95
N LYS A 537 -26.13 -30.82 33.29
CA LYS A 537 -27.29 -30.92 32.39
C LYS A 537 -27.09 -30.03 31.15
N GLU A 538 -26.46 -28.88 31.33
CA GLU A 538 -26.28 -27.85 30.30
C GLU A 538 -25.09 -28.17 29.37
N ASN A 539 -24.09 -28.94 29.82
CA ASN A 539 -22.89 -29.26 29.05
C ASN A 539 -22.34 -30.67 29.40
N PHE A 540 -23.18 -31.70 29.29
CA PHE A 540 -22.87 -33.06 29.76
C PHE A 540 -21.55 -33.62 29.21
N ALA A 541 -21.29 -33.44 27.91
CA ALA A 541 -20.07 -33.92 27.26
C ALA A 541 -18.92 -32.89 27.27
N GLY A 542 -19.13 -31.68 27.82
CA GLY A 542 -18.09 -30.65 27.93
C GLY A 542 -17.73 -29.94 26.61
N ASN A 543 -18.45 -30.21 25.52
CA ASN A 543 -18.10 -29.76 24.17
C ASN A 543 -18.71 -28.40 23.78
N GLY A 544 -19.61 -27.85 24.60
CA GLY A 544 -20.37 -26.65 24.26
C GLY A 544 -19.53 -25.37 24.29
N PHE A 545 -19.76 -24.50 23.31
CA PHE A 545 -19.23 -23.14 23.24
C PHE A 545 -20.29 -22.21 22.64
N VAL A 546 -20.15 -20.91 22.87
CA VAL A 546 -21.08 -19.87 22.40
C VAL A 546 -20.32 -18.67 21.87
N VAL A 547 -21.01 -17.84 21.10
CA VAL A 547 -20.52 -16.53 20.66
C VAL A 547 -21.12 -15.46 21.56
N GLN A 548 -20.28 -14.64 22.17
CA GLN A 548 -20.67 -13.45 22.91
C GLN A 548 -20.43 -12.22 22.03
N GLU A 549 -21.49 -11.48 21.73
CA GLU A 549 -21.44 -10.31 20.84
C GLU A 549 -21.49 -9.01 21.65
N THR A 550 -20.61 -8.07 21.31
CA THR A 550 -20.60 -6.70 21.85
C THR A 550 -20.65 -5.71 20.70
N VAL A 551 -21.66 -4.84 20.66
CA VAL A 551 -21.68 -3.71 19.72
C VAL A 551 -20.76 -2.63 20.26
N LEU A 552 -19.85 -2.11 19.42
CA LEU A 552 -18.99 -0.98 19.75
C LEU A 552 -19.83 0.30 19.64
N LYS A 553 -19.94 1.08 20.72
CA LYS A 553 -20.90 2.19 20.81
C LYS A 553 -20.26 3.55 21.00
N SER A 554 -19.25 3.64 21.86
CA SER A 554 -18.59 4.90 22.19
C SER A 554 -17.26 5.00 21.44
N GLN A 555 -17.04 6.09 20.71
CA GLN A 555 -15.76 6.28 20.03
C GLN A 555 -14.58 6.20 21.01
N VAL A 556 -14.70 6.84 22.19
CA VAL A 556 -13.61 6.87 23.19
C VAL A 556 -13.39 5.51 23.85
N GLN A 557 -14.45 4.80 24.24
CA GLN A 557 -14.34 3.56 25.00
C GLN A 557 -14.12 2.33 24.10
N ASP A 558 -14.66 2.36 22.88
CA ASP A 558 -14.72 1.22 21.97
C ASP A 558 -13.96 1.45 20.66
N GLY A 559 -13.52 2.67 20.34
CA GLY A 559 -12.92 3.00 19.04
C GLY A 559 -11.52 2.43 18.81
N ALA A 560 -10.94 1.71 19.78
CA ALA A 560 -9.60 1.12 19.69
C ALA A 560 -9.61 -0.28 20.33
N ARG A 561 -9.44 -1.34 19.54
CA ARG A 561 -9.64 -2.74 19.99
C ARG A 561 -8.40 -3.61 19.80
N ASP A 562 -8.09 -4.40 20.83
CA ASP A 562 -7.12 -5.49 20.76
C ASP A 562 -7.78 -6.79 20.31
N PHE A 563 -6.99 -7.60 19.59
CA PHE A 563 -7.34 -8.98 19.31
C PHE A 563 -7.08 -9.86 20.53
N ASP A 564 -8.01 -10.76 20.86
CA ASP A 564 -7.85 -11.77 21.91
C ASP A 564 -7.73 -13.16 21.28
N TRP A 565 -6.52 -13.73 21.32
CA TRP A 565 -6.23 -15.06 20.77
C TRP A 565 -6.94 -16.19 21.52
N ALA A 566 -7.14 -16.06 22.83
CA ALA A 566 -7.76 -17.10 23.65
C ALA A 566 -9.27 -17.16 23.42
N ARG A 567 -9.90 -16.02 23.15
CA ARG A 567 -11.33 -15.90 22.81
C ARG A 567 -11.61 -15.97 21.31
N GLU A 568 -10.55 -16.10 20.51
CA GLU A 568 -10.62 -16.06 19.06
C GLU A 568 -11.45 -14.88 18.54
N ARG A 569 -11.22 -13.70 19.14
CA ARG A 569 -12.00 -12.49 18.91
C ARG A 569 -12.14 -12.17 17.42
N ARG A 570 -13.31 -11.71 17.00
CA ARG A 570 -13.59 -11.28 15.62
C ARG A 570 -14.35 -9.98 15.60
N TRP A 571 -14.26 -9.27 14.49
CA TRP A 571 -15.08 -8.09 14.24
C TRP A 571 -15.87 -8.27 12.94
N ARG A 572 -17.06 -7.66 12.90
CA ARG A 572 -17.85 -7.53 11.69
C ARG A 572 -18.47 -6.15 11.61
N ILE A 573 -18.45 -5.57 10.42
CA ILE A 573 -19.19 -4.36 10.10
C ILE A 573 -20.63 -4.80 9.81
N ALA A 574 -21.62 -4.11 10.37
CA ALA A 574 -23.02 -4.50 10.27
C ALA A 574 -23.93 -3.30 10.01
N ASN A 575 -24.95 -3.51 9.18
CA ASN A 575 -26.09 -2.60 9.06
C ASN A 575 -27.28 -3.19 9.79
N THR A 576 -27.76 -2.51 10.83
CA THR A 576 -28.88 -2.97 11.66
C THR A 576 -30.25 -2.66 11.06
N GLY A 577 -30.31 -1.83 10.01
CA GLY A 577 -31.50 -1.54 9.24
C GLY A 577 -31.95 -2.67 8.31
N ARG A 578 -31.10 -3.67 8.07
CA ARG A 578 -31.45 -4.87 7.29
C ARG A 578 -31.14 -6.16 8.07
N THR A 579 -32.17 -6.97 8.26
CA THR A 579 -32.07 -8.25 8.96
C THR A 579 -32.22 -9.41 7.99
N HIS A 580 -31.35 -10.41 8.12
CA HIS A 580 -31.43 -11.63 7.34
C HIS A 580 -32.62 -12.49 7.78
N TYR A 581 -33.45 -12.88 6.80
CA TYR A 581 -34.76 -13.48 7.03
C TYR A 581 -34.73 -14.76 7.89
N ALA A 582 -33.67 -15.58 7.77
CA ALA A 582 -33.60 -16.88 8.46
C ALA A 582 -32.82 -16.82 9.78
N SER A 583 -31.70 -16.08 9.81
CA SER A 583 -30.83 -16.02 10.99
C SER A 583 -31.27 -14.96 12.00
N GLY A 584 -32.09 -13.99 11.57
CA GLY A 584 -32.49 -12.85 12.39
C GLY A 584 -31.33 -11.91 12.73
N LYS A 585 -30.17 -12.06 12.08
CA LYS A 585 -28.96 -11.27 12.31
C LYS A 585 -28.84 -10.13 11.28
N PRO A 586 -28.18 -9.01 11.63
CA PRO A 586 -28.00 -7.90 10.70
C PRO A 586 -27.10 -8.29 9.52
N ALA A 587 -27.35 -7.69 8.36
CA ALA A 587 -26.48 -7.80 7.18
C ALA A 587 -25.08 -7.28 7.55
N SER A 588 -24.04 -8.09 7.30
CA SER A 588 -22.70 -7.78 7.78
C SER A 588 -21.59 -8.32 6.87
N TYR A 589 -20.38 -7.77 7.04
CA TYR A 589 -19.14 -8.31 6.52
C TYR A 589 -18.16 -8.55 7.68
N ASN A 590 -17.68 -9.78 7.83
CA ASN A 590 -16.64 -10.13 8.81
C ASN A 590 -15.29 -9.57 8.35
N ILE A 591 -14.47 -9.10 9.30
CA ILE A 591 -13.11 -8.63 9.07
C ILE A 591 -12.14 -9.74 9.51
N MET A 592 -11.44 -10.36 8.55
CA MET A 592 -10.53 -11.47 8.78
C MET A 592 -9.09 -11.00 8.64
N MET A 593 -8.43 -10.76 9.78
CA MET A 593 -7.11 -10.12 9.84
C MET A 593 -5.98 -11.05 10.28
N LYS A 594 -6.30 -12.29 10.65
CA LYS A 594 -5.35 -13.24 11.27
C LYS A 594 -4.05 -13.44 10.48
N GLY A 595 -4.10 -13.29 9.15
CA GLY A 595 -2.93 -13.39 8.28
C GLY A 595 -1.92 -12.24 8.42
N GLY A 596 -2.19 -11.23 9.24
CA GLY A 596 -1.28 -10.10 9.46
C GLY A 596 -1.38 -9.48 10.84
N LEU A 597 -1.89 -10.19 11.86
CA LEU A 597 -1.97 -9.64 13.22
C LEU A 597 -0.64 -9.78 13.97
N LEU A 598 -0.11 -8.66 14.46
CA LEU A 598 1.11 -8.58 15.25
C LEU A 598 1.07 -7.35 16.17
N PRO A 599 1.80 -7.36 17.31
CA PRO A 599 1.99 -6.17 18.11
C PRO A 599 3.12 -5.29 17.53
N LEU A 600 3.07 -3.99 17.82
CA LEU A 600 4.23 -3.09 17.65
C LEU A 600 5.29 -3.45 18.70
N MET A 601 6.54 -3.66 18.26
CA MET A 601 7.66 -4.02 19.14
C MET A 601 8.31 -2.80 19.79
N ALA A 602 8.23 -1.64 19.14
CA ALA A 602 8.72 -0.38 19.71
C ALA A 602 7.91 0.01 20.95
N HIS A 603 8.60 0.53 21.98
CA HIS A 603 7.93 1.07 23.16
C HIS A 603 6.99 2.22 22.78
N THR A 604 5.86 2.34 23.48
CA THR A 604 4.79 3.31 23.15
C THR A 604 5.21 4.77 23.30
N ASP A 605 6.28 5.06 24.07
CA ASP A 605 6.87 6.39 24.25
C ASP A 605 8.02 6.70 23.28
N SER A 606 8.40 5.73 22.43
CA SER A 606 9.46 5.87 21.41
C SER A 606 9.11 6.89 20.32
N TRP A 607 10.09 7.22 19.48
CA TRP A 607 9.95 8.20 18.40
C TRP A 607 8.94 7.75 17.34
N VAL A 608 9.01 6.48 16.94
CA VAL A 608 8.10 5.91 15.96
C VAL A 608 6.70 5.71 16.52
N ALA A 609 6.56 5.13 17.72
CA ALA A 609 5.26 4.74 18.26
C ALA A 609 4.35 5.95 18.53
N ARG A 610 4.93 7.08 18.99
CA ARG A 610 4.16 8.32 19.17
C ARG A 610 3.51 8.83 17.89
N ARG A 611 4.17 8.67 16.74
CA ARG A 611 3.68 9.11 15.42
C ARG A 611 2.78 8.07 14.76
N ALA A 612 3.07 6.80 14.97
CA ALA A 612 2.33 5.66 14.44
C ALA A 612 1.24 5.19 15.40
N SER A 613 0.35 6.08 15.87
CA SER A 613 -0.69 5.68 16.82
C SER A 613 -1.54 4.52 16.30
N PHE A 614 -1.75 4.43 14.98
CA PHE A 614 -2.47 3.33 14.34
C PHE A 614 -1.84 1.95 14.62
N ALA A 615 -0.52 1.87 14.79
CA ALA A 615 0.19 0.63 15.06
C ALA A 615 -0.08 0.07 16.47
N HIS A 616 -0.68 0.85 17.38
CA HIS A 616 -0.92 0.41 18.76
C HIS A 616 -2.05 -0.60 18.90
N LYS A 617 -2.98 -0.67 17.92
CA LYS A 617 -4.15 -1.53 17.95
C LYS A 617 -4.45 -2.10 16.57
N PRO A 618 -4.90 -3.36 16.47
CA PRO A 618 -5.36 -3.94 15.21
C PRO A 618 -6.56 -3.25 14.57
N LEU A 619 -7.53 -2.81 15.37
CA LEU A 619 -8.76 -2.19 14.86
C LEU A 619 -8.99 -0.84 15.54
N TRP A 620 -9.21 0.17 14.70
CA TRP A 620 -9.71 1.47 15.09
C TRP A 620 -11.07 1.73 14.43
N VAL A 621 -12.01 2.30 15.17
CA VAL A 621 -13.34 2.68 14.69
C VAL A 621 -13.62 4.10 15.14
N ILE A 622 -13.88 4.98 14.18
CA ILE A 622 -14.23 6.37 14.42
C ILE A 622 -15.47 6.74 13.62
N ARG A 623 -16.20 7.75 14.08
CA ARG A 623 -17.19 8.43 13.25
C ARG A 623 -16.48 9.12 12.09
N ASP A 624 -17.08 9.10 10.91
CA ASP A 624 -16.57 9.92 9.81
C ASP A 624 -16.77 11.41 10.09
N GLU A 625 -15.87 12.23 9.56
CA GLU A 625 -15.97 13.68 9.61
C GLU A 625 -15.39 14.27 8.31
N GLU A 626 -16.24 14.98 7.57
CA GLU A 626 -15.87 15.71 6.36
C GLU A 626 -15.87 17.21 6.66
N SER A 627 -14.75 17.90 6.40
CA SER A 627 -14.60 19.35 6.55
C SER A 627 -14.25 20.02 5.22
N THR A 628 -14.21 21.35 5.19
CA THR A 628 -13.82 22.11 3.98
C THR A 628 -12.38 21.85 3.54
N ASP A 629 -11.53 21.42 4.47
CA ASP A 629 -10.08 21.26 4.29
C ASP A 629 -9.69 19.78 4.20
N GLY A 630 -10.67 18.87 4.08
CA GLY A 630 -10.49 17.43 3.97
C GLY A 630 -11.28 16.63 5.01
N GLY A 631 -11.13 15.30 4.97
CA GLY A 631 -11.73 14.37 5.94
C GLY A 631 -10.68 13.57 6.71
N ARG A 632 -11.14 12.69 7.59
CA ARG A 632 -10.26 11.78 8.36
C ARG A 632 -9.68 10.71 7.44
N MET A 633 -8.53 11.03 6.83
CA MET A 633 -7.86 10.22 5.81
C MET A 633 -6.56 9.59 6.30
N TRP A 634 -5.74 10.36 7.03
CA TRP A 634 -4.35 10.01 7.33
C TRP A 634 -4.17 9.66 8.80
N PRO A 635 -4.01 8.38 9.17
CA PRO A 635 -4.03 7.96 10.57
C PRO A 635 -2.79 8.40 11.36
N SER A 636 -1.74 8.86 10.67
CA SER A 636 -0.55 9.53 11.22
C SER A 636 -0.43 10.99 10.78
N GLY A 637 -1.54 11.61 10.39
CA GLY A 637 -1.60 13.01 9.97
C GLY A 637 -1.12 13.29 8.55
N LYS A 638 -1.50 14.47 8.07
CA LYS A 638 -1.21 14.89 6.69
C LYS A 638 0.29 15.07 6.43
N TYR A 639 1.01 15.72 7.33
CA TYR A 639 2.45 16.00 7.19
C TYR A 639 3.25 15.11 8.13
N VAL A 640 3.92 14.11 7.57
CA VAL A 640 4.61 13.08 8.34
C VAL A 640 6.11 13.38 8.51
N PRO A 641 6.89 13.71 7.46
CA PRO A 641 8.33 13.96 7.59
C PRO A 641 8.70 14.88 8.76
N GLN A 642 9.74 14.50 9.52
CA GLN A 642 10.32 15.26 10.64
C GLN A 642 9.42 15.51 11.85
N THR A 643 8.20 14.97 11.87
CA THR A 643 7.35 15.06 13.07
C THR A 643 7.90 14.20 14.21
N ARG A 644 7.56 14.57 15.46
CA ARG A 644 8.02 13.88 16.69
C ARG A 644 6.90 13.38 17.57
N GLU A 645 5.88 14.21 17.71
CA GLU A 645 4.73 13.97 18.56
C GLU A 645 3.56 13.45 17.72
N GLU A 646 2.62 12.78 18.38
CA GLU A 646 1.35 12.37 17.80
C GLU A 646 0.63 13.59 17.20
N PRO A 647 0.41 13.64 15.86
CA PRO A 647 -0.29 14.75 15.23
C PRO A 647 -1.72 14.87 15.78
N LYS A 648 -2.25 16.08 15.87
CA LYS A 648 -3.66 16.30 16.27
C LYS A 648 -4.63 15.60 15.33
N ASP A 649 -4.31 15.64 14.05
CA ASP A 649 -5.02 14.92 13.00
C ASP A 649 -4.45 13.50 12.90
N SER A 650 -4.86 12.60 13.78
CA SER A 650 -4.39 11.20 13.79
C SER A 650 -5.40 10.29 14.45
N VAL A 651 -5.35 9.00 14.14
CA VAL A 651 -6.37 8.05 14.61
C VAL A 651 -6.40 7.90 16.14
N GLY A 652 -5.22 7.97 16.78
CA GLY A 652 -5.13 7.94 18.23
C GLY A 652 -5.80 9.16 18.87
N ARG A 653 -5.65 10.34 18.27
CA ARG A 653 -6.29 11.58 18.74
C ARG A 653 -7.78 11.61 18.43
N TRP A 654 -8.19 11.27 17.20
CA TRP A 654 -9.61 11.20 16.84
C TRP A 654 -10.38 10.30 17.80
N VAL A 655 -9.84 9.12 18.17
CA VAL A 655 -10.48 8.25 19.17
C VAL A 655 -10.53 8.88 20.56
N LYS A 656 -9.40 9.34 21.10
CA LYS A 656 -9.32 9.86 22.48
C LYS A 656 -10.14 11.13 22.70
N GLU A 657 -10.19 12.00 21.68
CA GLU A 657 -10.80 13.33 21.74
C GLU A 657 -12.21 13.36 21.13
N GLY A 658 -12.68 12.23 20.59
CA GLY A 658 -14.06 12.10 20.13
C GLY A 658 -15.06 12.16 21.27
N ASP A 659 -16.29 12.58 20.98
CA ASP A 659 -17.39 12.66 21.93
C ASP A 659 -18.68 11.96 21.44
N GLY A 660 -18.59 11.34 20.26
CA GLY A 660 -19.72 10.76 19.55
C GLY A 660 -19.92 9.25 19.72
N SER A 661 -21.08 8.80 19.25
CA SER A 661 -21.36 7.38 19.05
C SER A 661 -20.69 6.87 17.77
N ILE A 662 -20.40 5.58 17.74
CA ILE A 662 -20.00 4.79 16.57
C ILE A 662 -20.96 3.61 16.31
N GLU A 663 -22.15 3.63 16.95
CA GLU A 663 -23.23 2.68 16.71
C GLU A 663 -24.25 3.30 15.75
N ASN A 664 -24.45 2.65 14.60
CA ASN A 664 -25.40 3.09 13.57
C ASN A 664 -25.14 4.52 13.08
N GLU A 665 -23.88 4.81 12.81
CA GLU A 665 -23.37 6.10 12.35
C GLU A 665 -22.61 5.91 11.03
N ASP A 666 -22.28 7.01 10.35
CA ASP A 666 -21.25 6.98 9.29
C ASP A 666 -19.90 6.81 9.98
N ILE A 667 -19.24 5.67 9.76
CA ILE A 667 -18.02 5.28 10.47
C ILE A 667 -16.89 5.03 9.48
N VAL A 668 -15.65 5.19 9.95
CA VAL A 668 -14.43 4.81 9.25
C VAL A 668 -13.62 3.88 10.14
N LEU A 669 -13.06 2.84 9.53
CA LEU A 669 -12.21 1.87 10.19
C LEU A 669 -10.76 2.05 9.71
N TYR A 670 -9.82 1.90 10.63
CA TYR A 670 -8.41 1.71 10.31
C TYR A 670 -7.97 0.35 10.82
N LEU A 671 -7.45 -0.46 9.92
CA LEU A 671 -7.09 -1.84 10.15
C LEU A 671 -5.57 -1.98 10.07
N THR A 672 -4.95 -2.33 11.19
CA THR A 672 -3.51 -2.51 11.29
C THR A 672 -3.15 -3.96 11.09
N ILE A 673 -2.39 -4.23 10.02
CA ILE A 673 -1.84 -5.55 9.67
C ILE A 673 -0.35 -5.42 9.34
N GLY A 674 0.40 -6.52 9.31
CA GLY A 674 1.82 -6.47 8.97
C GLY A 674 2.59 -7.75 9.26
N THR A 675 3.91 -7.62 9.26
CA THR A 675 4.86 -8.69 9.60
C THR A 675 6.03 -8.16 10.43
N THR A 676 6.58 -9.00 11.32
CA THR A 676 7.85 -8.74 12.01
C THR A 676 8.92 -9.51 11.26
N HIS A 677 9.78 -8.80 10.54
CA HIS A 677 10.81 -9.41 9.71
C HIS A 677 12.10 -9.57 10.53
N ILE A 678 12.45 -10.83 10.78
CA ILE A 678 13.78 -11.24 11.25
C ILE A 678 14.53 -11.73 9.99
N PRO A 679 15.41 -10.90 9.39
CA PRO A 679 16.04 -11.23 8.12
C PRO A 679 16.80 -12.55 8.17
N ARG A 680 16.84 -13.27 7.05
CA ARG A 680 17.56 -14.54 6.91
C ARG A 680 18.48 -14.51 5.68
N PRO A 681 19.51 -15.37 5.61
CA PRO A 681 20.33 -15.50 4.40
C PRO A 681 19.54 -15.80 3.13
N GLU A 682 18.41 -16.52 3.22
CA GLU A 682 17.53 -16.79 2.08
C GLU A 682 16.82 -15.54 1.52
N ASP A 683 16.82 -14.44 2.28
CA ASP A 683 16.25 -13.17 1.85
C ASP A 683 17.29 -12.32 1.07
N TRP A 684 18.51 -12.84 0.87
CA TRP A 684 19.64 -12.18 0.19
C TRP A 684 20.09 -12.96 -1.08
N PRO A 685 20.45 -12.28 -2.19
CA PRO A 685 20.50 -10.83 -2.41
C PRO A 685 19.16 -10.16 -2.74
N VAL A 686 18.14 -10.94 -3.11
CA VAL A 686 16.78 -10.47 -3.35
C VAL A 686 15.82 -11.40 -2.63
N MET A 687 14.92 -10.81 -1.85
CA MET A 687 14.03 -11.51 -0.94
C MET A 687 12.86 -12.16 -1.70
N PRO A 688 12.62 -13.47 -1.51
CA PRO A 688 11.38 -14.10 -1.94
C PRO A 688 10.15 -13.45 -1.29
N VAL A 689 9.01 -13.50 -1.96
CA VAL A 689 7.80 -12.81 -1.47
C VAL A 689 7.36 -13.29 -0.09
N GLU A 690 7.13 -12.35 0.83
CA GLU A 690 6.38 -12.52 2.08
C GLU A 690 4.94 -12.01 1.88
N HIS A 691 3.94 -12.73 2.41
CA HIS A 691 2.51 -12.45 2.19
C HIS A 691 1.82 -11.95 3.47
N VAL A 692 1.04 -10.87 3.36
CA VAL A 692 0.15 -10.34 4.41
C VAL A 692 -1.26 -10.18 3.86
N ASN A 693 -2.27 -10.77 4.51
CA ASN A 693 -3.62 -10.83 3.97
C ASN A 693 -4.68 -10.24 4.92
N LEU A 694 -5.64 -9.52 4.34
CA LEU A 694 -6.85 -9.01 4.97
C LEU A 694 -8.07 -9.38 4.12
N LEU A 695 -9.03 -10.10 4.69
CA LEU A 695 -10.20 -10.61 3.97
C LEU A 695 -11.51 -10.11 4.61
N PHE A 696 -12.43 -9.62 3.78
CA PHE A 696 -13.80 -9.28 4.14
C PHE A 696 -14.75 -10.35 3.58
N LYS A 697 -15.53 -10.95 4.47
CA LYS A 697 -16.45 -12.04 4.13
C LYS A 697 -17.90 -11.68 4.42
N PRO A 698 -18.84 -11.79 3.46
CA PRO A 698 -20.25 -11.52 3.72
C PRO A 698 -20.79 -12.51 4.77
N ASN A 699 -21.56 -11.98 5.71
CA ASN A 699 -22.16 -12.72 6.81
C ASN A 699 -23.58 -12.18 7.03
N ASN A 700 -24.60 -12.99 6.74
CA ASN A 700 -26.01 -12.57 6.71
C ASN A 700 -26.33 -11.46 5.68
N PHE A 701 -25.39 -11.12 4.79
CA PHE A 701 -25.62 -10.12 3.75
C PHE A 701 -26.55 -10.67 2.66
N PHE A 702 -26.19 -11.82 2.06
CA PHE A 702 -27.01 -12.52 1.08
C PHE A 702 -27.99 -13.49 1.75
N THR A 703 -29.06 -13.86 1.04
CA THR A 703 -30.06 -14.83 1.51
C THR A 703 -29.61 -16.30 1.39
N LYS A 704 -28.60 -16.55 0.55
CA LYS A 704 -27.98 -17.84 0.27
C LYS A 704 -26.57 -17.59 -0.28
N ASN A 705 -25.84 -18.65 -0.63
CA ASN A 705 -24.58 -18.51 -1.36
C ASN A 705 -24.81 -17.68 -2.64
N PRO A 706 -24.16 -16.50 -2.81
CA PRO A 706 -24.40 -15.61 -3.95
C PRO A 706 -23.80 -16.15 -5.26
N SER A 707 -23.00 -17.22 -5.21
CA SER A 707 -22.35 -17.85 -6.37
C SER A 707 -23.12 -19.03 -6.96
N MET A 708 -24.39 -19.23 -6.58
CA MET A 708 -25.19 -20.37 -7.04
C MET A 708 -25.58 -20.29 -8.52
N ASP A 709 -25.43 -19.12 -9.13
CA ASP A 709 -25.64 -18.86 -10.57
C ASP A 709 -24.33 -18.93 -11.39
N VAL A 710 -23.19 -19.12 -10.74
CA VAL A 710 -21.92 -19.34 -11.44
C VAL A 710 -21.97 -20.72 -12.12
N PRO A 711 -21.78 -20.80 -13.44
CA PRO A 711 -21.90 -22.05 -14.16
C PRO A 711 -20.80 -23.03 -13.73
N GLY A 712 -21.18 -24.31 -13.59
CA GLY A 712 -20.20 -25.38 -13.44
C GLY A 712 -19.34 -25.49 -14.69
N THR A 713 -18.02 -25.52 -14.50
CA THR A 713 -17.05 -25.63 -15.60
C THR A 713 -16.57 -27.06 -15.76
N ASN A 714 -16.66 -27.56 -17.00
CA ASN A 714 -15.97 -28.76 -17.47
C ASN A 714 -15.10 -28.34 -18.66
N ASP A 715 -13.88 -27.89 -18.37
CA ASP A 715 -12.97 -27.38 -19.39
C ASP A 715 -12.40 -28.56 -20.23
N PRO A 716 -12.73 -28.67 -21.53
CA PRO A 716 -12.25 -29.75 -22.38
C PRO A 716 -10.74 -29.67 -22.68
N LEU A 717 -10.08 -28.57 -22.36
CA LEU A 717 -8.62 -28.42 -22.51
C LEU A 717 -7.84 -29.03 -21.33
N SER A 718 -8.49 -29.24 -20.19
CA SER A 718 -7.90 -29.94 -19.05
C SER A 718 -7.72 -31.43 -19.38
N LYS A 719 -6.46 -31.91 -19.35
CA LYS A 719 -6.09 -33.28 -19.72
C LYS A 719 -5.20 -33.91 -18.65
N PRO A 720 -5.19 -35.24 -18.48
CA PRO A 720 -4.24 -35.92 -17.62
C PRO A 720 -2.80 -35.57 -18.00
N ALA A 721 -1.96 -35.23 -17.02
CA ALA A 721 -0.55 -34.91 -17.24
C ALA A 721 0.25 -36.12 -17.78
N PHE A 722 -0.24 -37.33 -17.52
CA PHE A 722 0.36 -38.59 -17.98
C PHE A 722 -0.73 -39.46 -18.60
N SER A 723 -0.47 -40.03 -19.79
CA SER A 723 -1.33 -41.04 -20.40
C SER A 723 -1.41 -42.28 -19.50
N ASN A 724 -2.58 -42.92 -19.39
CA ASN A 724 -2.86 -44.13 -18.57
C ASN A 724 -1.99 -45.35 -18.96
N GLY A 725 -0.69 -45.29 -18.69
CA GLY A 725 0.32 -46.29 -19.05
C GLY A 725 0.88 -47.10 -17.88
N THR A 726 0.28 -47.00 -16.69
CA THR A 726 0.67 -47.82 -15.53
C THR A 726 -0.55 -48.16 -14.68
N THR A 727 -1.03 -49.39 -14.87
CA THR A 727 -1.84 -50.11 -13.88
C THR A 727 -1.08 -50.19 -12.57
N VAL A 728 -1.45 -49.37 -11.59
CA VAL A 728 -1.18 -49.69 -10.19
C VAL A 728 -2.46 -50.34 -9.66
N ASN A 729 -2.37 -51.65 -9.41
CA ASN A 729 -3.34 -52.38 -8.60
C ASN A 729 -3.39 -51.73 -7.20
N GLY A 730 -4.29 -50.77 -7.05
CA GLY A 730 -4.76 -50.27 -5.77
C GLY A 730 -6.28 -50.36 -5.80
N THR A 731 -6.82 -51.46 -5.30
CA THR A 731 -8.23 -51.55 -4.95
C THR A 731 -8.53 -50.45 -3.93
N ASN A 732 -9.14 -49.35 -4.38
CA ASN A 732 -10.11 -48.54 -3.64
C ASN A 732 -10.76 -47.49 -4.55
N GLY A 733 -12.07 -47.64 -4.78
CA GLY A 733 -12.95 -46.59 -5.30
C GLY A 733 -13.28 -46.72 -6.79
N ALA A 734 -14.41 -47.36 -7.09
CA ALA A 734 -14.88 -47.66 -8.44
C ALA A 734 -15.08 -46.42 -9.33
N ASN A 735 -14.48 -46.47 -10.52
CA ASN A 735 -14.91 -45.73 -11.70
C ASN A 735 -16.33 -46.19 -12.09
N GLY A 736 -17.33 -45.33 -11.87
CA GLY A 736 -18.65 -45.47 -12.47
C GLY A 736 -18.68 -44.91 -13.89
N ALA A 737 -18.00 -45.58 -14.83
CA ALA A 737 -18.33 -45.46 -16.24
C ALA A 737 -19.58 -46.32 -16.49
N ASN A 738 -20.74 -45.69 -16.67
CA ASN A 738 -21.86 -46.34 -17.34
C ASN A 738 -22.35 -45.42 -18.45
N GLY A 739 -21.84 -45.70 -19.65
CA GLY A 739 -22.52 -45.33 -20.87
C GLY A 739 -23.87 -46.05 -20.90
N THR A 740 -24.95 -45.27 -20.94
CA THR A 740 -26.25 -45.80 -21.34
C THR A 740 -26.33 -45.81 -22.86
N ASN A 741 -25.97 -46.96 -23.43
CA ASN A 741 -26.58 -47.43 -24.67
C ASN A 741 -28.08 -47.64 -24.41
N GLY A 742 -28.90 -46.87 -25.10
CA GLY A 742 -30.36 -46.91 -25.01
C GLY A 742 -31.00 -46.28 -26.25
N SER A 743 -30.62 -46.75 -27.44
CA SER A 743 -31.37 -46.50 -28.67
C SER A 743 -31.46 -47.78 -29.49
N ASN A 744 -32.59 -48.48 -29.36
CA ASN A 744 -33.13 -49.43 -30.34
C ASN A 744 -34.62 -49.05 -30.47
N GLY A 745 -35.20 -48.73 -31.62
CA GLY A 745 -34.70 -48.60 -32.99
C GLY A 745 -35.90 -48.31 -33.90
N GLN A 746 -35.69 -47.71 -35.07
CA GLN A 746 -36.29 -48.09 -36.35
C GLN A 746 -35.91 -47.08 -37.45
N ASP A 747 -35.63 -47.64 -38.63
CA ASP A 747 -35.57 -47.02 -39.97
C ASP A 747 -34.37 -46.12 -40.30
N CYS A 748 -33.63 -46.27 -41.40
CA CYS A 748 -33.88 -46.93 -42.68
C CYS A 748 -32.57 -47.39 -43.34
N CYS A 749 -32.69 -48.36 -44.25
CA CYS A 749 -31.62 -48.99 -45.02
C CYS A 749 -30.87 -48.04 -45.98
N SER A 750 -29.63 -48.43 -46.29
CA SER A 750 -29.15 -48.85 -47.63
C SER A 750 -27.90 -48.14 -48.18
N HIS A 751 -26.91 -49.02 -48.43
CA HIS A 751 -25.73 -48.99 -49.30
C HIS A 751 -24.49 -48.20 -48.91
#